data_AF-A0A497E915-F1
#
_entry.id   AF-A0A497E915-F1
#
_cell.length_a   1.000
_cell.length_b   1.000
_cell.length_c   1.000
_cell.angle_alpha   90.00
_cell.angle_beta   90.00
_cell.angle_gamma   90.00
#
_symmetry.space_group_name_H-M   'P 1'
#
loop_
_entity.id
_entity.type
_entity.pdbx_description
1 polymer ?
#
loop_
_entity_poly.entity_id
_entity_poly.type
_entity_poly.pdbx_seq_one_letter_code
_entity_poly.pdbx_strand_id
1 'polypeptide(L)'
;MKKSVWIIGLFLTLVVGCTKTTSLKSNWNKNATVGIASNRIILPNSQTLTPAGKTTELPGMRPVTVAISPDGRLLATSGKSSQLVIFDLPVTNAPRFISLPNEADTVEKMETNNMKPDKKGQISYTGLIFSPDGKRIYLSNVNGSIKVFSVATNGAVTPSGTWKLPGKAAPERGNEVPAGLAISADGKRLYVCGSLSNKLLELDTATGKVLRSIPVGMIPFQVVIQDGIAYVSNRAGRRPVEGDAVETSGRGVDVRVTAPLFLVTPGTVSVIDLKTGDSLAEIEVGQQPGAMTFSPDMRYLIVANADSDTLSVIDTQSRKVIETPSVRWKIDDPFGASPTALTFIDSTTLAVCLGTQNTLAIFNFTPGKTTLLGMIPTAWFPSGVVYDSNRRTLHISNMKGFGSGANLILEGKKSQTHAYFGTLSHIPLPNLDDEDNLEKLTEQVLDNYRIDMVRRALLPPRPNRKAVPIPERSGEPSVFKHVIYIIRENRTYDQVLGDMPEGKGDKSLCIFGEKITPNIHKVVRDFVLLDNIYCSGILSADGHNWCLSSFANDYLERSFAGWPRAYPDGLGKNDIDVMAWSPQGFLWSAADKVGRTTRVYGEMCLGQTMFTDPGKKGSPSFTDFYNDRINGTKLCTFKTQPAHASVAPFLATNYP
;
A
#
# COMPACT_ATOMS: atom_id res chain seq x y z
N MET A 1 59.65 3.63 37.32
CA MET A 1 58.28 3.70 36.75
C MET A 1 58.28 4.57 35.49
N LYS A 2 58.45 3.98 34.32
CA LYS A 2 58.14 4.60 33.02
C LYS A 2 57.59 3.50 32.11
N LYS A 3 56.35 3.69 31.65
CA LYS A 3 55.57 2.76 30.83
C LYS A 3 56.12 2.75 29.41
N SER A 4 56.29 1.55 28.85
CA SER A 4 56.46 1.31 27.42
C SER A 4 55.14 1.60 26.70
N VAL A 5 55.16 2.45 25.68
CA VAL A 5 54.06 2.62 24.73
C VAL A 5 54.55 2.06 23.39
N TRP A 6 53.91 0.97 22.96
CA TRP A 6 54.06 0.44 21.61
C TRP A 6 53.09 1.17 20.69
N ILE A 7 53.62 1.87 19.68
CA ILE A 7 52.84 2.45 18.60
C ILE A 7 52.64 1.35 17.56
N ILE A 8 51.42 0.82 17.47
CA ILE A 8 50.99 -0.05 16.36
C ILE A 8 50.57 0.88 15.21
N GLY A 9 51.37 0.89 14.14
CA GLY A 9 51.02 1.56 12.89
C GLY A 9 49.90 0.80 12.17
N LEU A 10 48.74 1.44 12.03
CA LEU A 10 47.64 0.94 11.22
C LEU A 10 47.95 1.24 9.74
N PHE A 11 48.26 0.21 8.95
CA PHE A 11 48.32 0.32 7.50
C PHE A 11 46.89 0.40 6.95
N LEU A 12 46.49 1.58 6.51
CA LEU A 12 45.24 1.80 5.79
C LEU A 12 45.44 1.43 4.32
N THR A 13 45.12 0.19 3.94
CA THR A 13 45.01 -0.18 2.52
C THR A 13 43.76 0.48 1.93
N LEU A 14 43.96 1.58 1.20
CA LEU A 14 42.97 2.15 0.29
C LEU A 14 42.72 1.15 -0.84
N VAL A 15 41.65 0.36 -0.74
CA VAL A 15 41.07 -0.31 -1.91
C VAL A 15 40.27 0.76 -2.65
N VAL A 16 40.90 1.39 -3.64
CA VAL A 16 40.17 2.17 -4.66
C VAL A 16 39.46 1.17 -5.55
N GLY A 17 38.29 0.73 -5.09
CA GLY A 17 37.33 0.03 -5.95
C GLY A 17 36.89 1.00 -7.03
N CYS A 18 37.30 0.74 -8.27
CA CYS A 18 36.88 1.49 -9.44
C CYS A 18 35.38 1.23 -9.66
N THR A 19 34.53 1.97 -8.96
CA THR A 19 33.10 2.00 -9.28
C THR A 19 32.97 2.71 -10.61
N LYS A 20 32.62 1.98 -11.67
CA LYS A 20 32.04 2.60 -12.87
C LYS A 20 30.80 3.36 -12.40
N THR A 21 30.93 4.65 -12.12
CA THR A 21 29.80 5.55 -12.06
C THR A 21 29.31 5.70 -13.49
N THR A 22 28.45 4.79 -13.94
CA THR A 22 27.57 5.07 -15.08
C THR A 22 26.78 6.31 -14.70
N SER A 23 27.11 7.41 -15.38
CA SER A 23 26.30 8.62 -15.36
C SER A 23 24.95 8.22 -15.95
N LEU A 24 24.00 7.84 -15.10
CA LEU A 24 22.59 7.69 -15.46
C LEU A 24 22.10 9.09 -15.88
N LYS A 25 22.32 9.46 -17.14
CA LYS A 25 21.65 10.62 -17.74
C LYS A 25 20.19 10.24 -17.83
N SER A 26 19.37 10.84 -16.96
CA SER A 26 17.93 10.66 -17.02
C SER A 26 17.43 11.01 -18.42
N ASN A 27 16.64 10.10 -19.03
CA ASN A 27 15.97 10.36 -20.31
C ASN A 27 14.71 11.23 -20.12
N TRP A 28 14.54 11.85 -18.95
CA TRP A 28 13.35 12.62 -18.62
C TRP A 28 13.22 13.87 -19.49
N ASN A 29 12.09 13.96 -20.18
CA ASN A 29 11.69 15.18 -20.86
C ASN A 29 10.98 16.11 -19.88
N LYS A 30 11.56 17.29 -19.61
CA LYS A 30 10.98 18.31 -18.71
C LYS A 30 9.60 18.82 -19.15
N ASN A 31 9.23 18.62 -20.42
CA ASN A 31 7.93 19.00 -20.98
C ASN A 31 6.96 17.82 -21.06
N ALA A 32 7.31 16.66 -20.50
CA ALA A 32 6.47 15.48 -20.58
C ALA A 32 5.23 15.62 -19.68
N THR A 33 4.07 15.27 -20.22
CA THR A 33 2.78 15.29 -19.51
C THR A 33 2.42 13.90 -19.03
N VAL A 34 1.66 13.83 -17.94
CA VAL A 34 1.10 12.56 -17.44
C VAL A 34 0.28 11.87 -18.53
N GLY A 35 0.42 10.55 -18.65
CA GLY A 35 -0.25 9.74 -19.67
C GLY A 35 0.72 8.91 -20.53
N ILE A 36 0.19 8.29 -21.59
CA ILE A 36 0.98 7.49 -22.53
C ILE A 36 1.74 8.42 -23.48
N ALA A 37 3.06 8.24 -23.56
CA ALA A 37 3.93 8.90 -24.52
C ALA A 37 4.80 7.83 -25.23
N SER A 38 4.44 7.47 -26.45
CA SER A 38 5.09 6.40 -27.23
C SER A 38 5.11 5.05 -26.48
N ASN A 39 6.29 4.56 -26.06
CA ASN A 39 6.48 3.32 -25.31
C ASN A 39 6.66 3.52 -23.79
N ARG A 40 6.41 4.74 -23.30
CA ARG A 40 6.54 5.13 -21.90
C ARG A 40 5.20 5.62 -21.36
N ILE A 41 4.94 5.38 -20.08
CA ILE A 41 3.76 5.93 -19.39
C ILE A 41 4.25 6.81 -18.26
N ILE A 42 3.90 8.09 -18.30
CA ILE A 42 4.30 9.07 -17.28
C ILE A 42 3.21 9.12 -16.22
N LEU A 43 3.63 8.88 -14.98
CA LEU A 43 2.74 8.80 -13.83
C LEU A 43 2.55 10.17 -13.14
N PRO A 44 1.43 10.37 -12.42
CA PRO A 44 1.18 11.55 -11.59
C PRO A 44 2.26 11.85 -10.55
N ASN A 45 3.01 10.85 -10.08
CA ASN A 45 4.13 11.03 -9.17
C ASN A 45 5.46 11.31 -9.90
N SER A 46 5.39 11.66 -11.18
CA SER A 46 6.52 11.97 -12.06
C SER A 46 7.50 10.82 -12.31
N GLN A 47 7.13 9.58 -12.00
CA GLN A 47 7.83 8.38 -12.44
C GLN A 47 7.41 7.99 -13.86
N THR A 48 8.20 7.13 -14.50
CA THR A 48 7.88 6.53 -15.81
C THR A 48 7.68 5.02 -15.66
N LEU A 49 6.76 4.44 -16.42
CA LEU A 49 6.65 2.99 -16.57
C LEU A 49 7.12 2.56 -17.96
N THR A 50 7.91 1.49 -17.97
CA THR A 50 8.25 0.68 -19.15
C THR A 50 8.27 -0.80 -18.75
N PRO A 51 7.10 -1.41 -18.47
CA PRO A 51 7.04 -2.75 -17.93
C PRO A 51 7.68 -3.78 -18.86
N ALA A 52 8.39 -4.75 -18.29
CA ALA A 52 8.86 -5.91 -19.04
C ALA A 52 7.71 -6.89 -19.34
N GLY A 53 7.93 -7.75 -20.33
CA GLY A 53 6.96 -8.79 -20.71
C GLY A 53 5.67 -8.25 -21.33
N LYS A 54 4.62 -9.09 -21.30
CA LYS A 54 3.28 -8.71 -21.77
C LYS A 54 2.45 -8.27 -20.57
N THR A 55 1.54 -7.33 -20.76
CA THR A 55 0.64 -6.88 -19.71
C THR A 55 -0.80 -6.94 -20.20
N THR A 56 -1.69 -7.51 -19.40
CA THR A 56 -3.14 -7.50 -19.62
C THR A 56 -3.78 -6.46 -18.72
N GLU A 57 -4.54 -5.55 -19.30
CA GLU A 57 -5.29 -4.56 -18.53
C GLU A 57 -6.60 -5.12 -17.99
N LEU A 58 -6.98 -4.64 -16.80
CA LEU A 58 -8.20 -5.02 -16.12
C LEU A 58 -9.01 -3.76 -15.79
N PRO A 59 -9.79 -3.23 -16.76
CA PRO A 59 -10.63 -2.05 -16.55
C PRO A 59 -11.60 -2.21 -15.38
N GLY A 60 -11.70 -1.18 -14.54
CA GLY A 60 -12.57 -1.18 -13.35
C GLY A 60 -12.05 -2.04 -12.19
N MET A 61 -10.89 -2.70 -12.36
CA MET A 61 -10.27 -3.57 -11.37
C MET A 61 -8.97 -2.94 -10.86
N ARG A 62 -8.68 -3.15 -9.57
CA ARG A 62 -7.35 -2.95 -8.99
C ARG A 62 -6.93 -4.29 -8.36
N PRO A 63 -6.20 -5.16 -9.08
CA PRO A 63 -5.88 -6.48 -8.59
C PRO A 63 -4.84 -6.37 -7.46
N VAL A 64 -5.06 -7.11 -6.37
CA VAL A 64 -4.23 -7.02 -5.15
C VAL A 64 -3.41 -8.29 -4.89
N THR A 65 -3.73 -9.39 -5.56
CA THR A 65 -3.08 -10.68 -5.42
C THR A 65 -3.30 -11.54 -6.67
N VAL A 66 -2.47 -12.56 -6.84
CA VAL A 66 -2.56 -13.54 -7.94
C VAL A 66 -2.25 -14.94 -7.39
N ALA A 67 -2.95 -15.95 -7.90
CA ALA A 67 -2.75 -17.36 -7.54
C ALA A 67 -2.73 -18.24 -8.80
N ILE A 68 -1.87 -19.24 -8.84
CA ILE A 68 -1.80 -20.24 -9.92
C ILE A 68 -2.41 -21.56 -9.44
N SER A 69 -3.12 -22.28 -10.31
CA SER A 69 -3.66 -23.60 -9.98
C SER A 69 -2.54 -24.64 -9.81
N PRO A 70 -2.73 -25.68 -8.99
CA PRO A 70 -1.71 -26.70 -8.76
C PRO A 70 -1.22 -27.42 -10.02
N ASP A 71 -2.08 -27.54 -11.04
CA ASP A 71 -1.75 -28.14 -12.34
C ASP A 71 -1.13 -27.14 -13.34
N GLY A 72 -0.96 -25.86 -12.94
CA GLY A 72 -0.39 -24.81 -13.78
C GLY A 72 -1.23 -24.45 -15.02
N ARG A 73 -2.53 -24.78 -15.02
CA ARG A 73 -3.45 -24.49 -16.15
C ARG A 73 -4.21 -23.19 -16.00
N LEU A 74 -4.47 -22.74 -14.79
CA LEU A 74 -5.26 -21.54 -14.50
C LEU A 74 -4.47 -20.56 -13.66
N LEU A 75 -4.73 -19.28 -13.90
CA LEU A 75 -4.25 -18.17 -13.09
C LEU A 75 -5.46 -17.36 -12.64
N ALA A 76 -5.55 -17.07 -11.34
CA ALA A 76 -6.65 -16.34 -10.73
C ALA A 76 -6.16 -15.02 -10.13
N THR A 77 -6.95 -13.96 -10.25
CA THR A 77 -6.73 -12.68 -9.58
C THR A 77 -8.06 -12.06 -9.18
N SER A 78 -8.05 -11.23 -8.14
CA SER A 78 -9.20 -10.40 -7.76
C SER A 78 -8.73 -9.09 -7.13
N GLY A 79 -9.67 -8.18 -6.89
CA GLY A 79 -9.36 -6.81 -6.50
C GLY A 79 -10.60 -6.02 -6.13
N LYS A 80 -10.55 -4.70 -6.36
CA LYS A 80 -11.64 -3.76 -6.05
C LYS A 80 -12.98 -4.06 -6.78
N SER A 81 -13.04 -4.93 -7.78
CA SER A 81 -14.32 -5.28 -8.43
C SER A 81 -15.00 -6.48 -7.75
N SER A 82 -16.30 -6.64 -7.99
CA SER A 82 -17.08 -7.78 -7.48
C SER A 82 -16.98 -9.02 -8.36
N GLN A 83 -15.75 -9.34 -8.79
CA GLN A 83 -15.47 -10.46 -9.69
C GLN A 83 -14.15 -11.15 -9.34
N LEU A 84 -14.12 -12.46 -9.59
CA LEU A 84 -12.91 -13.25 -9.73
C LEU A 84 -12.52 -13.27 -11.21
N VAL A 85 -11.25 -13.07 -11.52
CA VAL A 85 -10.74 -13.07 -12.90
C VAL A 85 -9.86 -14.29 -13.10
N ILE A 86 -10.17 -15.08 -14.13
CA ILE A 86 -9.47 -16.33 -14.45
C ILE A 86 -8.83 -16.21 -15.83
N PHE A 87 -7.56 -16.61 -15.92
CA PHE A 87 -6.83 -16.78 -17.17
C PHE A 87 -6.52 -18.25 -17.37
N ASP A 88 -6.65 -18.72 -18.61
CA ASP A 88 -6.07 -19.99 -19.03
C ASP A 88 -4.58 -19.77 -19.33
N LEU A 89 -3.73 -20.71 -18.90
CA LEU A 89 -2.29 -20.67 -19.13
C LEU A 89 -1.89 -21.62 -20.28
N PRO A 90 -1.07 -21.19 -21.25
CA PRO A 90 -0.48 -19.85 -21.37
C PRO A 90 -1.54 -18.78 -21.69
N VAL A 91 -1.30 -17.53 -21.24
CA VAL A 91 -2.21 -16.41 -21.48
C VAL A 91 -2.21 -16.00 -22.95
N THR A 92 -3.08 -16.63 -23.72
CA THR A 92 -3.30 -16.37 -25.15
C THR A 92 -4.68 -15.79 -25.43
N ASN A 93 -5.64 -16.02 -24.53
CA ASN A 93 -7.03 -15.58 -24.66
C ASN A 93 -7.36 -14.47 -23.65
N ALA A 94 -8.48 -13.79 -23.89
CA ALA A 94 -9.04 -12.84 -22.94
C ALA A 94 -9.42 -13.54 -21.62
N PRO A 95 -9.27 -12.87 -20.46
CA PRO A 95 -9.66 -13.45 -19.18
C PRO A 95 -11.17 -13.64 -19.06
N ARG A 96 -11.55 -14.62 -18.24
CA ARG A 96 -12.93 -14.89 -17.85
C ARG A 96 -13.24 -14.16 -16.55
N PHE A 97 -14.34 -13.42 -16.53
CA PHE A 97 -14.81 -12.70 -15.33
C PHE A 97 -15.96 -13.48 -14.68
N ILE A 98 -15.70 -13.99 -13.48
CA ILE A 98 -16.64 -14.82 -12.72
C ILE A 98 -17.25 -13.95 -11.61
N SER A 99 -18.57 -13.86 -11.57
CA SER A 99 -19.28 -13.11 -10.53
C SER A 99 -19.06 -13.74 -9.15
N LEU A 100 -18.93 -12.94 -8.10
CA LEU A 100 -18.89 -13.47 -6.73
C LEU A 100 -20.29 -13.99 -6.32
N PRO A 101 -20.38 -15.12 -5.59
CA PRO A 101 -21.66 -15.63 -5.06
C PRO A 101 -22.25 -14.69 -3.99
N ASN A 102 -23.59 -14.64 -3.87
CA ASN A 102 -24.25 -13.74 -2.92
C ASN A 102 -23.94 -14.11 -1.46
N GLU A 103 -24.04 -13.14 -0.56
CA GLU A 103 -23.99 -13.38 0.89
C GLU A 103 -25.13 -14.28 1.39
N ALA A 104 -26.26 -14.32 0.70
CA ALA A 104 -27.39 -15.19 1.02
C ALA A 104 -27.20 -16.64 0.52
N ASP A 105 -26.30 -16.87 -0.44
CA ASP A 105 -26.07 -18.18 -1.06
C ASP A 105 -25.12 -19.02 -0.16
N THR A 106 -25.57 -19.32 1.06
CA THR A 106 -24.81 -20.11 2.03
C THR A 106 -24.77 -21.58 1.63
N VAL A 107 -23.60 -22.19 1.71
CA VAL A 107 -23.40 -23.58 1.27
C VAL A 107 -23.62 -24.56 2.43
N GLU A 108 -24.76 -25.26 2.45
CA GLU A 108 -24.87 -26.56 3.16
C GLU A 108 -24.67 -27.74 2.20
N LYS A 109 -25.06 -27.60 0.93
CA LYS A 109 -24.77 -28.54 -0.16
C LYS A 109 -24.41 -27.78 -1.43
N MET A 110 -23.26 -28.12 -2.01
CA MET A 110 -22.61 -27.47 -3.15
C MET A 110 -23.32 -27.83 -4.46
N GLU A 111 -24.45 -27.18 -4.78
CA GLU A 111 -25.05 -27.30 -6.11
C GLU A 111 -25.07 -25.97 -6.85
N THR A 112 -24.66 -26.02 -8.12
CA THR A 112 -24.58 -24.89 -9.04
C THR A 112 -25.97 -24.51 -9.53
N ASN A 113 -26.69 -23.69 -8.77
CA ASN A 113 -27.99 -23.14 -9.20
C ASN A 113 -27.91 -21.62 -9.30
N ASN A 114 -28.52 -21.04 -10.34
CA ASN A 114 -28.65 -19.62 -10.67
C ASN A 114 -28.42 -18.63 -9.50
N MET A 115 -27.15 -18.45 -9.12
CA MET A 115 -26.77 -17.60 -8.00
C MET A 115 -26.84 -16.15 -8.43
N LYS A 116 -27.40 -15.30 -7.56
CA LYS A 116 -27.43 -13.87 -7.83
C LYS A 116 -26.03 -13.30 -7.55
N PRO A 117 -25.41 -12.57 -8.49
CA PRO A 117 -24.12 -11.94 -8.24
C PRO A 117 -24.13 -11.06 -7.00
N ASP A 118 -23.12 -11.19 -6.14
CA ASP A 118 -22.80 -10.17 -5.15
C ASP A 118 -22.19 -8.97 -5.87
N LYS A 119 -22.89 -7.83 -5.85
CA LYS A 119 -22.46 -6.59 -6.50
C LYS A 119 -21.65 -5.66 -5.59
N LYS A 120 -21.44 -6.07 -4.34
CA LYS A 120 -20.75 -5.30 -3.30
C LYS A 120 -19.54 -6.03 -2.73
N GLY A 121 -19.46 -7.35 -2.94
CA GLY A 121 -18.32 -8.17 -2.53
C GLY A 121 -17.03 -7.70 -3.22
N GLN A 122 -15.94 -7.70 -2.48
CA GLN A 122 -14.61 -7.30 -2.93
C GLN A 122 -13.59 -8.11 -2.15
N ILE A 123 -12.47 -8.47 -2.77
CA ILE A 123 -11.41 -9.18 -2.05
C ILE A 123 -10.88 -8.32 -0.90
N SER A 124 -10.52 -8.95 0.21
CA SER A 124 -9.78 -8.32 1.29
C SER A 124 -8.31 -8.72 1.24
N TYR A 125 -7.45 -7.71 1.06
CA TYR A 125 -5.99 -7.81 1.07
C TYR A 125 -5.40 -8.88 0.14
N THR A 126 -5.07 -10.07 0.64
CA THR A 126 -4.33 -11.12 -0.08
C THR A 126 -5.07 -12.44 -0.23
N GLY A 127 -6.30 -12.56 0.31
CA GLY A 127 -6.99 -13.84 0.44
C GLY A 127 -7.51 -14.40 -0.87
N LEU A 128 -6.68 -15.15 -1.59
CA LEU A 128 -7.03 -15.91 -2.78
C LEU A 128 -6.14 -17.17 -2.86
N ILE A 129 -6.73 -18.36 -2.87
CA ILE A 129 -5.98 -19.63 -2.97
C ILE A 129 -6.80 -20.71 -3.68
N PHE A 130 -6.12 -21.61 -4.39
CA PHE A 130 -6.69 -22.87 -4.90
C PHE A 130 -6.64 -23.96 -3.82
N SER A 131 -7.57 -24.91 -3.85
CA SER A 131 -7.41 -26.16 -3.09
C SER A 131 -6.24 -27.00 -3.64
N PRO A 132 -5.59 -27.86 -2.83
CA PRO A 132 -4.48 -28.69 -3.28
C PRO A 132 -4.82 -29.60 -4.47
N ASP A 133 -6.06 -30.07 -4.54
CA ASP A 133 -6.56 -30.88 -5.65
C ASP A 133 -6.97 -30.06 -6.89
N GLY A 134 -6.86 -28.73 -6.82
CA GLY A 134 -7.20 -27.79 -7.89
C GLY A 134 -8.70 -27.64 -8.16
N LYS A 135 -9.57 -28.29 -7.40
CA LYS A 135 -11.03 -28.32 -7.67
C LYS A 135 -11.80 -27.15 -7.09
N ARG A 136 -11.18 -26.30 -6.26
CA ARG A 136 -11.82 -25.17 -5.61
C ARG A 136 -10.93 -23.94 -5.58
N ILE A 137 -11.57 -22.77 -5.54
CA ILE A 137 -10.92 -21.49 -5.25
C ILE A 137 -11.64 -20.87 -4.04
N TYR A 138 -10.84 -20.36 -3.10
CA TYR A 138 -11.30 -19.63 -1.92
C TYR A 138 -10.84 -18.18 -2.02
N LEU A 139 -11.76 -17.25 -1.77
CA LEU A 139 -11.49 -15.81 -1.82
C LEU A 139 -12.03 -15.12 -0.55
N SER A 140 -11.16 -14.42 0.16
CA SER A 140 -11.55 -13.62 1.33
C SER A 140 -12.29 -12.36 0.89
N ASN A 141 -13.51 -12.17 1.38
CA ASN A 141 -14.34 -11.03 1.06
C ASN A 141 -14.37 -10.03 2.22
N VAL A 142 -14.19 -8.75 1.89
CA VAL A 142 -14.11 -7.63 2.84
C VAL A 142 -15.30 -7.52 3.78
N ASN A 143 -16.45 -8.08 3.41
CA ASN A 143 -17.67 -8.04 4.20
C ASN A 143 -17.86 -9.23 5.16
N GLY A 144 -16.79 -9.96 5.49
CA GLY A 144 -16.81 -10.97 6.55
C GLY A 144 -17.18 -12.38 6.10
N SER A 145 -16.79 -12.74 4.88
CA SER A 145 -17.08 -14.07 4.33
C SER A 145 -15.96 -14.59 3.45
N ILE A 146 -15.97 -15.90 3.18
CA ILE A 146 -15.14 -16.55 2.16
C ILE A 146 -16.05 -16.91 0.99
N LYS A 147 -15.73 -16.42 -0.21
CA LYS A 147 -16.38 -16.79 -1.46
C LYS A 147 -15.73 -18.06 -2.00
N VAL A 148 -16.56 -19.03 -2.41
CA VAL A 148 -16.12 -20.36 -2.85
C VAL A 148 -16.52 -20.58 -4.29
N PHE A 149 -15.60 -21.12 -5.08
CA PHE A 149 -15.80 -21.47 -6.48
C PHE A 149 -15.40 -22.92 -6.73
N SER A 150 -16.09 -23.58 -7.64
CA SER A 150 -15.75 -24.89 -8.16
C SER A 150 -14.93 -24.75 -9.44
N VAL A 151 -13.95 -25.62 -9.60
CA VAL A 151 -13.11 -25.73 -10.79
C VAL A 151 -13.31 -27.11 -11.38
N ALA A 152 -13.90 -27.17 -12.57
CA ALA A 152 -14.08 -28.41 -13.32
C ALA A 152 -12.78 -28.84 -14.01
N THR A 153 -12.70 -30.13 -14.37
CA THR A 153 -11.52 -30.71 -15.04
C THR A 153 -11.20 -30.08 -16.41
N ASN A 154 -12.19 -29.48 -17.06
CA ASN A 154 -12.02 -28.71 -18.30
C ASN A 154 -11.55 -27.25 -18.05
N GLY A 155 -11.31 -26.87 -16.79
CA GLY A 155 -10.92 -25.51 -16.40
C GLY A 155 -12.09 -24.53 -16.25
N ALA A 156 -13.35 -24.97 -16.38
CA ALA A 156 -14.50 -24.12 -16.11
C ALA A 156 -14.57 -23.77 -14.61
N VAL A 157 -14.70 -22.47 -14.31
CA VAL A 157 -14.81 -21.96 -12.93
C VAL A 157 -16.22 -21.43 -12.72
N THR A 158 -16.91 -21.89 -11.69
CA THR A 158 -18.28 -21.47 -11.36
C THR A 158 -18.41 -21.10 -9.88
N PRO A 159 -19.25 -20.11 -9.53
CA PRO A 159 -19.57 -19.82 -8.13
C PRO A 159 -20.23 -21.01 -7.45
N SER A 160 -19.81 -21.33 -6.23
CA SER A 160 -20.32 -22.45 -5.43
C SER A 160 -21.01 -22.00 -4.14
N GLY A 161 -20.73 -20.78 -3.68
CA GLY A 161 -21.46 -20.10 -2.61
C GLY A 161 -20.56 -19.36 -1.63
N THR A 162 -21.11 -19.00 -0.47
CA THR A 162 -20.46 -18.13 0.52
C THR A 162 -20.42 -18.75 1.90
N TRP A 163 -19.25 -18.72 2.57
CA TRP A 163 -19.08 -19.08 3.97
C TRP A 163 -18.98 -17.83 4.84
N LYS A 164 -19.95 -17.64 5.74
CA LYS A 164 -19.94 -16.50 6.66
C LYS A 164 -18.99 -16.75 7.82
N LEU A 165 -18.18 -15.75 8.14
CA LEU A 165 -17.33 -15.78 9.32
C LEU A 165 -18.10 -15.28 10.55
N PRO A 166 -17.62 -15.60 11.78
CA PRO A 166 -18.23 -15.13 13.01
C PRO A 166 -18.33 -13.59 13.05
N GLY A 167 -19.45 -13.10 13.60
CA GLY A 167 -19.67 -11.67 13.82
C GLY A 167 -19.00 -11.15 15.12
N LYS A 168 -19.17 -9.84 15.38
CA LYS A 168 -18.54 -9.06 16.45
C LYS A 168 -17.00 -9.11 16.43
N ALA A 169 -16.41 -8.92 15.26
CA ALA A 169 -14.96 -8.99 15.10
C ALA A 169 -14.20 -7.80 15.75
N ALA A 170 -14.82 -6.62 15.86
CA ALA A 170 -14.26 -5.47 16.60
C ALA A 170 -15.37 -4.66 17.31
N PRO A 171 -15.00 -3.77 18.25
CA PRO A 171 -15.96 -2.96 19.01
C PRO A 171 -16.96 -2.20 18.14
N GLU A 172 -16.49 -1.59 17.05
CA GLU A 172 -17.33 -0.73 16.19
C GLU A 172 -17.65 -1.37 14.83
N ARG A 173 -17.47 -2.69 14.70
CA ARG A 173 -17.82 -3.43 13.47
C ARG A 173 -18.16 -4.89 13.73
N GLY A 174 -19.36 -5.27 13.29
CA GLY A 174 -19.87 -6.65 13.40
C GLY A 174 -19.13 -7.64 12.51
N ASN A 175 -18.96 -7.36 11.22
CA ASN A 175 -18.38 -8.33 10.28
C ASN A 175 -16.86 -8.37 10.37
N GLU A 176 -16.30 -9.57 10.33
CA GLU A 176 -14.85 -9.81 10.17
C GLU A 176 -14.29 -9.19 8.88
N VAL A 177 -12.98 -9.00 8.85
CA VAL A 177 -12.18 -8.69 7.66
C VAL A 177 -11.20 -9.84 7.46
N PRO A 178 -11.58 -10.90 6.72
CA PRO A 178 -10.65 -11.98 6.42
C PRO A 178 -9.55 -11.49 5.49
N ALA A 179 -8.30 -11.83 5.76
CA ALA A 179 -7.15 -11.48 4.92
C ALA A 179 -6.59 -12.74 4.24
N GLY A 180 -5.30 -13.00 4.36
CA GLY A 180 -4.64 -14.15 3.76
C GLY A 180 -5.23 -15.50 4.18
N LEU A 181 -5.08 -16.46 3.28
CA LEU A 181 -5.60 -17.82 3.38
C LEU A 181 -4.48 -18.83 3.25
N ALA A 182 -4.54 -19.91 4.02
CA ALA A 182 -3.74 -21.11 3.83
C ALA A 182 -4.62 -22.34 3.96
N ILE A 183 -4.25 -23.45 3.31
CA ILE A 183 -5.04 -24.68 3.34
C ILE A 183 -4.13 -25.85 3.75
N SER A 184 -4.67 -26.79 4.54
CA SER A 184 -3.95 -28.00 4.90
C SER A 184 -3.64 -28.84 3.65
N ALA A 185 -2.55 -29.61 3.70
CA ALA A 185 -2.13 -30.46 2.57
C ALA A 185 -3.20 -31.47 2.13
N ASP A 186 -4.01 -31.96 3.07
CA ASP A 186 -5.14 -32.85 2.79
C ASP A 186 -6.41 -32.14 2.28
N GLY A 187 -6.38 -30.80 2.19
CA GLY A 187 -7.49 -29.95 1.73
C GLY A 187 -8.67 -29.84 2.69
N LYS A 188 -8.60 -30.41 3.91
CA LYS A 188 -9.74 -30.49 4.85
C LYS A 188 -9.89 -29.28 5.77
N ARG A 189 -8.84 -28.45 5.90
CA ARG A 189 -8.82 -27.28 6.78
C ARG A 189 -8.37 -26.03 6.03
N LEU A 190 -9.19 -24.99 6.07
CA LEU A 190 -8.84 -23.66 5.59
C LEU A 190 -8.53 -22.77 6.80
N TYR A 191 -7.36 -22.14 6.78
CA TYR A 191 -6.91 -21.21 7.80
C TYR A 191 -7.03 -19.78 7.26
N VAL A 192 -7.68 -18.92 8.03
CA VAL A 192 -8.05 -17.57 7.62
C VAL A 192 -7.51 -16.57 8.63
N CYS A 193 -6.74 -15.60 8.16
CA CYS A 193 -6.37 -14.45 8.99
C CYS A 193 -7.60 -13.58 9.25
N GLY A 194 -8.13 -13.60 10.47
CA GLY A 194 -9.13 -12.65 10.95
C GLY A 194 -8.46 -11.33 11.31
N SER A 195 -8.30 -10.45 10.33
CA SER A 195 -7.54 -9.19 10.48
C SER A 195 -8.14 -8.29 11.55
N LEU A 196 -9.48 -8.30 11.71
CA LEU A 196 -10.17 -7.44 12.64
C LEU A 196 -10.25 -8.05 14.04
N SER A 197 -10.51 -9.35 14.15
CA SER A 197 -10.52 -10.05 15.45
C SER A 197 -9.14 -10.38 16.02
N ASN A 198 -8.07 -10.21 15.24
CA ASN A 198 -6.70 -10.58 15.57
C ASN A 198 -6.56 -12.09 15.85
N LYS A 199 -7.20 -12.93 15.03
CA LYS A 199 -7.22 -14.39 15.20
C LYS A 199 -6.84 -15.11 13.92
N LEU A 200 -6.31 -16.32 14.06
CA LEU A 200 -6.29 -17.32 13.01
C LEU A 200 -7.55 -18.19 13.15
N LEU A 201 -8.44 -18.13 12.17
CA LEU A 201 -9.66 -18.94 12.14
C LEU A 201 -9.37 -20.24 11.38
N GLU A 202 -9.70 -21.38 11.97
CA GLU A 202 -9.64 -22.67 11.29
C GLU A 202 -11.05 -23.07 10.89
N LEU A 203 -11.25 -23.33 9.60
CA LEU A 203 -12.53 -23.72 9.00
C LEU A 203 -12.44 -25.15 8.46
N ASP A 204 -13.52 -25.90 8.62
CA ASP A 204 -13.74 -27.15 7.91
C ASP A 204 -14.12 -26.88 6.45
N THR A 205 -13.38 -27.43 5.48
CA THR A 205 -13.62 -27.12 4.06
C THR A 205 -14.82 -27.85 3.46
N ALA A 206 -15.35 -28.87 4.14
CA ALA A 206 -16.56 -29.55 3.70
C ALA A 206 -17.81 -28.73 4.02
N THR A 207 -17.82 -28.06 5.17
CA THR A 207 -19.00 -27.36 5.72
C THR A 207 -18.87 -25.85 5.79
N GLY A 208 -17.65 -25.31 5.68
CA GLY A 208 -17.35 -23.89 5.89
C GLY A 208 -17.43 -23.42 7.35
N LYS A 209 -17.68 -24.33 8.31
CA LYS A 209 -17.82 -23.99 9.72
C LYS A 209 -16.47 -23.68 10.34
N VAL A 210 -16.42 -22.62 11.15
CA VAL A 210 -15.27 -22.33 12.01
C VAL A 210 -15.20 -23.38 13.13
N LEU A 211 -14.08 -24.08 13.20
CA LEU A 211 -13.79 -25.11 14.21
C LEU A 211 -13.08 -24.52 15.43
N ARG A 212 -12.08 -23.66 15.18
CA ARG A 212 -11.28 -22.98 16.21
C ARG A 212 -11.01 -21.54 15.81
N SER A 213 -10.74 -20.71 16.81
CA SER A 213 -10.28 -19.33 16.62
C SER A 213 -9.11 -19.08 17.56
N ILE A 214 -7.91 -19.03 17.00
CA ILE A 214 -6.65 -19.02 17.73
C ILE A 214 -6.14 -17.58 17.82
N PRO A 215 -5.85 -17.03 19.02
CA PRO A 215 -5.27 -15.70 19.14
C PRO A 215 -3.89 -15.61 18.47
N VAL A 216 -3.68 -14.57 17.68
CA VAL A 216 -2.37 -14.20 17.12
C VAL A 216 -2.05 -12.74 17.47
N GLY A 217 -0.96 -12.21 16.93
CA GLY A 217 -0.63 -10.79 17.02
C GLY A 217 -1.66 -9.89 16.32
N MET A 218 -1.36 -8.60 16.30
CA MET A 218 -2.27 -7.55 15.85
C MET A 218 -2.26 -7.40 14.34
N ILE A 219 -3.47 -7.36 13.76
CA ILE A 219 -3.74 -7.17 12.33
C ILE A 219 -3.04 -8.25 11.50
N PRO A 220 -3.45 -9.53 11.66
CA PRO A 220 -2.90 -10.62 10.87
C PRO A 220 -3.21 -10.41 9.38
N PHE A 221 -2.22 -10.65 8.53
CA PHE A 221 -2.27 -10.30 7.11
C PHE A 221 -2.11 -11.51 6.19
N GLN A 222 -1.05 -12.31 6.33
CA GLN A 222 -0.87 -13.55 5.60
C GLN A 222 -0.64 -14.71 6.57
N VAL A 223 -1.09 -15.91 6.18
CA VAL A 223 -0.73 -17.17 6.83
C VAL A 223 -0.07 -18.08 5.80
N VAL A 224 0.99 -18.78 6.20
CA VAL A 224 1.60 -19.90 5.47
C VAL A 224 1.77 -21.09 6.41
N ILE A 225 1.78 -22.31 5.89
CA ILE A 225 1.80 -23.54 6.69
C ILE A 225 2.96 -24.42 6.25
N GLN A 226 3.66 -24.98 7.22
CA GLN A 226 4.68 -26.00 7.04
C GLN A 226 4.52 -27.05 8.15
N ASP A 227 4.41 -28.33 7.79
CA ASP A 227 4.46 -29.46 8.72
C ASP A 227 3.53 -29.36 9.94
N GLY A 228 2.30 -28.84 9.73
CA GLY A 228 1.34 -28.65 10.81
C GLY A 228 1.61 -27.44 11.71
N ILE A 229 2.50 -26.54 11.29
CA ILE A 229 2.77 -25.26 11.94
C ILE A 229 2.31 -24.14 11.02
N ALA A 230 1.51 -23.21 11.56
CA ALA A 230 1.14 -21.98 10.85
C ALA A 230 2.05 -20.82 11.27
N TYR A 231 2.48 -20.04 10.28
CA TYR A 231 3.19 -18.78 10.46
C TYR A 231 2.27 -17.67 9.99
N VAL A 232 2.00 -16.70 10.86
CA VAL A 232 1.03 -15.61 10.61
C VAL A 232 1.73 -14.27 10.74
N SER A 233 1.80 -13.48 9.66
CA SER A 233 2.34 -12.12 9.71
C SER A 233 1.34 -11.17 10.36
N ASN A 234 1.78 -10.40 11.36
CA ASN A 234 0.97 -9.46 12.12
C ASN A 234 1.51 -8.04 11.91
N ARG A 235 0.76 -7.21 11.17
CA ARG A 235 1.25 -5.91 10.72
C ARG A 235 1.56 -4.94 11.85
N ALA A 236 0.84 -5.04 12.96
CA ALA A 236 0.99 -4.18 14.14
C ALA A 236 1.69 -4.88 15.32
N GLY A 237 2.32 -6.04 15.07
CA GLY A 237 3.15 -6.75 16.04
C GLY A 237 2.36 -7.41 17.17
N ARG A 238 2.99 -7.54 18.34
CA ARG A 238 2.35 -8.16 19.51
C ARG A 238 1.17 -7.33 20.03
N ARG A 239 0.29 -8.00 20.76
CA ARG A 239 -0.84 -7.35 21.45
C ARG A 239 -0.34 -6.30 22.46
N PRO A 240 -1.02 -5.13 22.58
CA PRO A 240 -0.73 -4.17 23.64
C PRO A 240 -0.89 -4.80 25.03
N VAL A 241 -0.03 -4.39 25.96
CA VAL A 241 -0.14 -4.69 27.39
C VAL A 241 -0.16 -3.39 28.19
N GLU A 242 -0.44 -3.47 29.49
CA GLU A 242 -0.42 -2.31 30.38
C GLU A 242 0.92 -1.56 30.29
N GLY A 243 0.86 -0.25 30.09
CA GLY A 243 2.02 0.63 29.91
C GLY A 243 2.49 0.84 28.46
N ASP A 244 1.99 0.07 27.48
CA ASP A 244 2.22 0.39 26.07
C ASP A 244 1.51 1.69 25.69
N ALA A 245 2.15 2.53 24.88
CA ALA A 245 1.47 3.60 24.16
C ALA A 245 0.66 2.99 23.00
N VAL A 246 -0.58 3.45 22.84
CA VAL A 246 -1.50 2.92 21.82
C VAL A 246 -2.18 4.02 21.01
N GLU A 247 -2.53 3.69 19.77
CA GLU A 247 -3.39 4.47 18.88
C GLU A 247 -4.39 3.53 18.19
N THR A 248 -5.52 4.08 17.75
CA THR A 248 -6.58 3.30 17.10
C THR A 248 -6.23 3.00 15.63
N SER A 249 -6.43 1.74 15.23
CA SER A 249 -6.36 1.24 13.85
C SER A 249 -7.75 0.82 13.35
N GLY A 250 -8.64 1.79 13.14
CA GLY A 250 -9.99 1.57 12.63
C GLY A 250 -10.90 0.75 13.55
N ARG A 251 -12.19 1.08 13.55
CA ARG A 251 -13.26 0.32 14.24
C ARG A 251 -13.02 0.02 15.72
N GLY A 252 -12.27 0.89 16.41
CA GLY A 252 -11.97 0.76 17.84
C GLY A 252 -10.97 -0.33 18.21
N VAL A 253 -10.09 -0.74 17.29
CA VAL A 253 -8.98 -1.66 17.61
C VAL A 253 -7.72 -0.87 17.88
N ASP A 254 -7.17 -0.96 19.09
CA ASP A 254 -5.95 -0.25 19.46
C ASP A 254 -4.70 -1.09 19.21
N VAL A 255 -3.65 -0.43 18.70
CA VAL A 255 -2.35 -1.03 18.39
C VAL A 255 -1.21 -0.26 19.03
N ARG A 256 -0.07 -0.92 19.20
CA ARG A 256 1.12 -0.32 19.82
C ARG A 256 1.77 0.71 18.92
N VAL A 257 2.18 1.83 19.51
CA VAL A 257 2.88 2.92 18.83
C VAL A 257 4.08 3.42 19.62
N THR A 258 4.92 4.22 18.96
CA THR A 258 6.13 4.81 19.56
C THR A 258 6.08 6.34 19.55
N ALA A 259 6.26 6.95 20.73
CA ALA A 259 6.42 8.40 20.86
C ALA A 259 7.78 8.86 20.30
N PRO A 260 7.93 10.14 19.87
CA PRO A 260 6.91 11.20 19.89
C PRO A 260 6.02 11.23 18.64
N LEU A 261 6.31 10.40 17.63
CA LEU A 261 5.56 10.41 16.37
C LEU A 261 4.26 9.59 16.43
N PHE A 262 4.10 8.76 17.47
CA PHE A 262 2.96 7.86 17.66
C PHE A 262 2.70 6.96 16.44
N LEU A 263 3.78 6.47 15.83
CA LEU A 263 3.74 5.55 14.68
C LEU A 263 3.85 4.09 15.13
N VAL A 264 3.28 3.19 14.33
CA VAL A 264 3.17 1.75 14.63
C VAL A 264 4.53 1.12 14.91
N THR A 265 4.60 0.29 15.95
CA THR A 265 5.81 -0.49 16.28
C THR A 265 6.17 -1.49 15.17
N PRO A 266 7.39 -2.07 15.17
CA PRO A 266 7.70 -3.22 14.33
C PRO A 266 6.68 -4.37 14.49
N GLY A 267 6.48 -5.13 13.42
CA GLY A 267 5.50 -6.22 13.37
C GLY A 267 6.02 -7.54 13.95
N THR A 268 5.21 -8.59 13.88
CA THR A 268 5.59 -9.94 14.35
C THR A 268 5.15 -11.02 13.38
N VAL A 269 5.74 -12.21 13.51
CA VAL A 269 5.21 -13.47 12.98
C VAL A 269 4.81 -14.36 14.15
N SER A 270 3.52 -14.68 14.26
CA SER A 270 3.03 -15.70 15.19
C SER A 270 3.28 -17.09 14.62
N VAL A 271 3.86 -17.99 15.41
CA VAL A 271 4.10 -19.39 15.06
C VAL A 271 3.15 -20.25 15.88
N ILE A 272 2.26 -20.99 15.24
CA ILE A 272 1.15 -21.71 15.88
C ILE A 272 1.23 -23.19 15.56
N ASP A 273 1.19 -24.04 16.57
CA ASP A 273 1.00 -25.48 16.40
C ASP A 273 -0.46 -25.74 15.98
N LEU A 274 -0.69 -26.29 14.79
CA LEU A 274 -2.04 -26.53 14.29
C LEU A 274 -2.69 -27.77 14.89
N LYS A 275 -1.95 -28.66 15.55
CA LYS A 275 -2.53 -29.78 16.27
C LYS A 275 -3.17 -29.29 17.56
N THR A 276 -2.43 -28.54 18.37
CA THR A 276 -2.92 -28.09 19.69
C THR A 276 -3.62 -26.74 19.65
N GLY A 277 -3.22 -25.86 18.73
CA GLY A 277 -3.63 -24.45 18.68
C GLY A 277 -2.74 -23.55 19.53
N ASP A 278 -1.65 -24.08 20.10
CA ASP A 278 -0.77 -23.32 20.98
C ASP A 278 0.17 -22.39 20.20
N SER A 279 0.49 -21.24 20.81
CA SER A 279 1.54 -20.37 20.32
C SER A 279 2.91 -20.94 20.67
N LEU A 280 3.70 -21.21 19.63
CA LEU A 280 5.05 -21.75 19.70
C LEU A 280 6.13 -20.66 19.77
N ALA A 281 5.85 -19.49 19.20
CA ALA A 281 6.70 -18.31 19.24
C ALA A 281 5.93 -17.07 18.72
N GLU A 282 6.39 -15.90 19.13
CA GLU A 282 6.08 -14.64 18.49
C GLU A 282 7.39 -13.94 18.12
N ILE A 283 7.67 -13.86 16.82
CA ILE A 283 8.98 -13.44 16.29
C ILE A 283 8.87 -11.99 15.82
N GLU A 284 9.61 -11.06 16.42
CA GLU A 284 9.67 -9.67 15.95
C GLU A 284 10.36 -9.57 14.57
N VAL A 285 9.79 -8.76 13.69
CA VAL A 285 10.27 -8.48 12.33
C VAL A 285 10.16 -6.97 12.05
N GLY A 286 10.41 -6.52 10.81
CA GLY A 286 10.28 -5.10 10.45
C GLY A 286 8.83 -4.57 10.52
N GLN A 287 8.62 -3.31 10.20
CA GLN A 287 7.30 -2.68 10.18
C GLN A 287 6.46 -3.15 8.99
N GLN A 288 5.15 -3.30 9.24
CA GLN A 288 4.17 -3.82 8.29
C GLN A 288 4.62 -5.11 7.57
N PRO A 289 4.92 -6.19 8.30
CA PRO A 289 5.16 -7.48 7.70
C PRO A 289 3.93 -7.91 6.91
N GLY A 290 4.12 -8.11 5.61
CA GLY A 290 3.07 -8.44 4.67
C GLY A 290 3.26 -9.85 4.16
N ALA A 291 3.77 -9.92 2.93
CA ALA A 291 3.92 -11.16 2.22
C ALA A 291 4.95 -12.10 2.86
N MET A 292 4.70 -13.40 2.80
CA MET A 292 5.59 -14.45 3.30
C MET A 292 5.71 -15.60 2.30
N THR A 293 6.91 -16.16 2.18
CA THR A 293 7.17 -17.40 1.43
C THR A 293 8.25 -18.22 2.11
N PHE A 294 8.17 -19.54 2.01
CA PHE A 294 9.27 -20.41 2.41
C PHE A 294 10.33 -20.50 1.33
N SER A 295 11.58 -20.72 1.73
CA SER A 295 12.63 -21.24 0.85
C SER A 295 12.22 -22.63 0.32
N PRO A 296 12.73 -23.07 -0.85
CA PRO A 296 12.32 -24.36 -1.42
C PRO A 296 12.62 -25.58 -0.53
N ASP A 297 13.62 -25.49 0.34
CA ASP A 297 13.97 -26.50 1.34
C ASP A 297 13.14 -26.39 2.65
N MET A 298 12.20 -25.44 2.73
CA MET A 298 11.35 -25.14 3.88
C MET A 298 12.10 -24.80 5.18
N ARG A 299 13.41 -24.52 5.10
CA ARG A 299 14.23 -24.20 6.27
C ARG A 299 14.12 -22.73 6.68
N TYR A 300 13.78 -21.86 5.74
CA TYR A 300 13.72 -20.42 5.97
C TYR A 300 12.37 -19.87 5.54
N LEU A 301 11.83 -18.98 6.35
CA LEU A 301 10.66 -18.18 6.03
C LEU A 301 11.11 -16.74 5.76
N ILE A 302 10.77 -16.22 4.58
CA ILE A 302 11.10 -14.85 4.19
C ILE A 302 9.85 -14.00 4.36
N VAL A 303 9.99 -12.85 5.02
CA VAL A 303 8.91 -11.89 5.30
C VAL A 303 9.25 -10.55 4.65
N ALA A 304 8.34 -10.00 3.83
CA ALA A 304 8.46 -8.64 3.32
C ALA A 304 7.96 -7.62 4.36
N ASN A 305 8.82 -6.67 4.76
CA ASN A 305 8.50 -5.61 5.70
C ASN A 305 8.29 -4.29 4.93
N ALA A 306 7.03 -4.03 4.53
CA ALA A 306 6.70 -2.97 3.57
C ALA A 306 7.15 -1.57 4.03
N ASP A 307 6.99 -1.28 5.33
CA ASP A 307 7.32 0.04 5.91
C ASP A 307 8.73 0.08 6.52
N SER A 308 9.57 -0.92 6.24
CA SER A 308 10.99 -0.90 6.63
C SER A 308 11.96 -0.98 5.45
N ASP A 309 11.49 -1.20 4.22
CA ASP A 309 12.32 -1.52 3.04
C ASP A 309 13.32 -2.66 3.31
N THR A 310 12.86 -3.68 4.02
CA THR A 310 13.67 -4.85 4.36
C THR A 310 12.88 -6.14 4.16
N LEU A 311 13.62 -7.23 4.09
CA LEU A 311 13.12 -8.58 4.30
C LEU A 311 13.55 -9.04 5.68
N SER A 312 12.79 -9.94 6.32
CA SER A 312 13.28 -10.74 7.45
C SER A 312 13.44 -12.19 6.99
N VAL A 313 14.60 -12.79 7.23
CA VAL A 313 14.85 -14.22 6.99
C VAL A 313 14.80 -14.95 8.33
N ILE A 314 13.80 -15.80 8.51
CA ILE A 314 13.56 -16.55 9.75
C ILE A 314 13.98 -18.01 9.54
N ASP A 315 14.86 -18.53 10.38
CA ASP A 315 15.13 -19.97 10.44
C ASP A 315 13.96 -20.66 11.17
N THR A 316 13.30 -21.62 10.49
CA THR A 316 12.05 -22.24 10.97
C THR A 316 12.27 -23.20 12.14
N GLN A 317 13.48 -23.75 12.28
CA GLN A 317 13.84 -24.65 13.36
C GLN A 317 14.10 -23.90 14.67
N SER A 318 14.91 -22.85 14.60
CA SER A 318 15.28 -22.02 15.75
C SER A 318 14.25 -20.94 16.06
N ARG A 319 13.36 -20.62 15.10
CA ARG A 319 12.33 -19.57 15.17
C ARG A 319 12.91 -18.19 15.46
N LYS A 320 14.02 -17.88 14.79
CA LYS A 320 14.74 -16.60 14.94
C LYS A 320 14.99 -15.96 13.59
N VAL A 321 14.94 -14.64 13.55
CA VAL A 321 15.46 -13.87 12.43
C VAL A 321 16.98 -14.04 12.40
N ILE A 322 17.51 -14.54 11.29
CA ILE A 322 18.95 -14.74 11.07
C ILE A 322 19.57 -13.64 10.19
N GLU A 323 18.73 -12.92 9.44
CA GLU A 323 19.16 -11.89 8.50
C GLU A 323 18.03 -10.88 8.26
N THR A 324 18.38 -9.62 8.00
CA THR A 324 17.43 -8.57 7.60
C THR A 324 17.93 -7.81 6.36
N PRO A 325 17.87 -8.42 5.16
CA PRO A 325 18.34 -7.79 3.93
C PRO A 325 17.56 -6.51 3.61
N SER A 326 18.26 -5.46 3.16
CA SER A 326 17.59 -4.28 2.60
C SER A 326 17.16 -4.54 1.17
N VAL A 327 16.02 -3.97 0.76
CA VAL A 327 15.56 -4.00 -0.64
C VAL A 327 15.90 -2.73 -1.41
N ARG A 328 16.60 -1.77 -0.79
CA ARG A 328 17.04 -0.56 -1.46
C ARG A 328 18.21 -0.87 -2.39
N TRP A 329 18.23 -0.26 -3.57
CA TRP A 329 19.31 -0.43 -4.54
C TRP A 329 20.67 -0.03 -3.96
N LYS A 330 20.72 1.10 -3.25
CA LYS A 330 21.84 1.45 -2.37
C LYS A 330 21.35 1.68 -0.95
N ILE A 331 22.21 1.39 0.01
CA ILE A 331 21.89 1.52 1.44
C ILE A 331 21.55 2.97 1.84
N ASP A 332 22.10 3.95 1.13
CA ASP A 332 21.89 5.39 1.31
C ASP A 332 20.73 5.96 0.47
N ASP A 333 20.10 5.15 -0.40
CA ASP A 333 18.86 5.57 -1.06
C ASP A 333 17.76 5.76 0.01
N PRO A 334 16.86 6.75 -0.17
CA PRO A 334 15.85 7.07 0.83
C PRO A 334 14.84 5.93 1.00
N PHE A 335 14.13 5.98 2.15
CA PHE A 335 13.01 5.10 2.40
C PHE A 335 11.92 5.24 1.33
N GLY A 336 11.25 4.13 1.02
CA GLY A 336 10.05 4.08 0.19
C GLY A 336 10.20 3.16 -1.01
N ALA A 337 10.78 1.97 -0.84
CA ALA A 337 10.80 0.89 -1.83
C ALA A 337 9.57 -0.03 -1.71
N SER A 338 9.07 -0.22 -0.48
CA SER A 338 7.82 -0.93 -0.18
C SER A 338 7.74 -2.35 -0.75
N PRO A 339 8.44 -3.35 -0.17
CA PRO A 339 8.30 -4.74 -0.58
C PRO A 339 6.87 -5.25 -0.30
N THR A 340 6.16 -5.69 -1.34
CA THR A 340 4.70 -6.00 -1.27
C THR A 340 4.36 -7.47 -1.46
N ALA A 341 5.19 -8.22 -2.20
CA ALA A 341 4.99 -9.63 -2.54
C ALA A 341 6.35 -10.27 -2.87
N LEU A 342 6.48 -11.58 -2.69
CA LEU A 342 7.71 -12.29 -3.02
C LEU A 342 7.45 -13.76 -3.38
N THR A 343 8.34 -14.34 -4.17
CA THR A 343 8.31 -15.75 -4.56
C THR A 343 9.72 -16.25 -4.89
N PHE A 344 9.99 -17.53 -4.67
CA PHE A 344 11.24 -18.15 -5.12
C PHE A 344 11.10 -18.59 -6.59
N ILE A 345 12.18 -18.37 -7.36
CA ILE A 345 12.33 -18.87 -8.72
C ILE A 345 13.01 -20.24 -8.71
N ASP A 346 13.99 -20.42 -7.83
CA ASP A 346 14.74 -21.65 -7.58
C ASP A 346 15.28 -21.66 -6.13
N SER A 347 16.19 -22.58 -5.78
CA SER A 347 16.76 -22.71 -4.43
C SER A 347 17.55 -21.50 -3.93
N THR A 348 18.04 -20.67 -4.85
CA THR A 348 18.96 -19.55 -4.57
C THR A 348 18.46 -18.21 -5.09
N THR A 349 17.37 -18.18 -5.87
CA THR A 349 16.88 -16.95 -6.48
C THR A 349 15.53 -16.56 -5.89
N LEU A 350 15.50 -15.40 -5.23
CA LEU A 350 14.29 -14.81 -4.65
C LEU A 350 13.87 -13.58 -5.46
N ALA A 351 12.60 -13.51 -5.87
CA ALA A 351 12.03 -12.35 -6.54
C ALA A 351 11.07 -11.60 -5.60
N VAL A 352 11.17 -10.27 -5.54
CA VAL A 352 10.43 -9.40 -4.61
C VAL A 352 9.83 -8.21 -5.35
N CYS A 353 8.51 -8.04 -5.27
CA CYS A 353 7.83 -6.86 -5.79
C CYS A 353 8.07 -5.65 -4.89
N LEU A 354 8.51 -4.53 -5.46
CA LEU A 354 8.69 -3.24 -4.80
C LEU A 354 7.65 -2.26 -5.34
N GLY A 355 6.63 -1.96 -4.52
CA GLY A 355 5.40 -1.30 -4.94
C GLY A 355 5.62 0.11 -5.49
N THR A 356 6.24 0.97 -4.69
CA THR A 356 6.47 2.39 -5.02
C THR A 356 7.58 2.62 -6.06
N GLN A 357 8.41 1.60 -6.30
CA GLN A 357 9.47 1.61 -7.32
C GLN A 357 9.04 0.94 -8.65
N ASN A 358 7.86 0.32 -8.70
CA ASN A 358 7.33 -0.35 -9.89
C ASN A 358 8.29 -1.40 -10.48
N THR A 359 8.81 -2.27 -9.62
CA THR A 359 9.81 -3.25 -10.03
C THR A 359 9.68 -4.59 -9.31
N LEU A 360 10.24 -5.62 -9.94
CA LEU A 360 10.57 -6.89 -9.33
C LEU A 360 12.09 -6.94 -9.09
N ALA A 361 12.49 -6.85 -7.82
CA ALA A 361 13.86 -7.01 -7.38
C ALA A 361 14.25 -8.50 -7.33
N ILE A 362 15.44 -8.82 -7.83
CA ILE A 362 15.99 -10.17 -7.89
C ILE A 362 17.14 -10.29 -6.90
N PHE A 363 17.07 -11.25 -6.00
CA PHE A 363 18.08 -11.51 -4.97
C PHE A 363 18.73 -12.87 -5.19
N ASN A 364 20.04 -12.92 -4.97
CA ASN A 364 20.71 -14.15 -4.59
C ASN A 364 20.42 -14.41 -3.11
N PHE A 365 19.62 -15.42 -2.84
CA PHE A 365 19.29 -15.92 -1.52
C PHE A 365 20.35 -16.91 -1.07
N THR A 366 21.21 -16.43 -0.18
CA THR A 366 22.12 -17.26 0.61
C THR A 366 21.86 -16.89 2.07
N PRO A 367 21.26 -17.77 2.89
CA PRO A 367 20.91 -17.46 4.27
C PRO A 367 22.08 -16.82 5.05
N GLY A 368 21.88 -15.61 5.58
CA GLY A 368 22.90 -14.83 6.28
C GLY A 368 23.79 -13.96 5.38
N LYS A 369 23.61 -14.02 4.07
CA LYS A 369 24.31 -13.23 3.04
C LYS A 369 23.47 -13.07 1.77
N THR A 370 22.19 -12.77 1.94
CA THR A 370 21.26 -12.49 0.86
C THR A 370 21.60 -11.15 0.22
N THR A 371 21.73 -11.10 -1.10
CA THR A 371 22.18 -9.90 -1.84
C THR A 371 21.26 -9.58 -3.00
N LEU A 372 20.88 -8.30 -3.12
CA LEU A 372 20.15 -7.77 -4.29
C LEU A 372 21.07 -7.79 -5.52
N LEU A 373 20.66 -8.51 -6.56
CA LEU A 373 21.41 -8.63 -7.83
C LEU A 373 21.01 -7.57 -8.84
N GLY A 374 19.72 -7.26 -8.92
CA GLY A 374 19.18 -6.34 -9.92
C GLY A 374 17.67 -6.27 -9.89
N MET A 375 17.10 -5.58 -10.87
CA MET A 375 15.70 -5.20 -10.89
C MET A 375 15.09 -5.32 -12.29
N ILE A 376 13.83 -5.75 -12.37
CA ILE A 376 13.05 -5.88 -13.60
C ILE A 376 11.86 -4.91 -13.53
N PRO A 377 11.62 -4.05 -14.54
CA PRO A 377 10.53 -3.08 -14.48
C PRO A 377 9.15 -3.73 -14.60
N THR A 378 8.19 -3.27 -13.81
CA THR A 378 6.79 -3.71 -13.82
C THR A 378 5.85 -2.53 -14.14
N ALA A 379 4.54 -2.78 -14.13
CA ALA A 379 3.55 -1.69 -14.13
C ALA A 379 3.39 -1.09 -12.72
N TRP A 380 2.49 -0.12 -12.56
CA TRP A 380 2.38 0.69 -11.35
C TRP A 380 1.88 -0.12 -10.14
N PHE A 381 2.70 -0.14 -9.09
CA PHE A 381 2.41 -0.75 -7.80
C PHE A 381 2.20 -2.27 -7.88
N PRO A 382 3.24 -3.05 -8.19
CA PRO A 382 3.18 -4.51 -8.13
C PRO A 382 2.83 -4.95 -6.70
N SER A 383 1.90 -5.90 -6.58
CA SER A 383 1.24 -6.24 -5.30
C SER A 383 1.04 -7.75 -5.07
N GLY A 384 1.28 -8.57 -6.08
CA GLY A 384 1.22 -10.02 -5.98
C GLY A 384 2.12 -10.61 -7.05
N VAL A 385 2.77 -11.74 -6.76
CA VAL A 385 3.63 -12.43 -7.71
C VAL A 385 3.54 -13.93 -7.52
N VAL A 386 3.47 -14.67 -8.63
CA VAL A 386 3.66 -16.13 -8.67
C VAL A 386 4.61 -16.49 -9.81
N TYR A 387 5.45 -17.49 -9.59
CA TYR A 387 6.32 -18.05 -10.62
C TYR A 387 5.69 -19.32 -11.21
N ASP A 388 5.44 -19.31 -12.52
CA ASP A 388 5.07 -20.49 -13.31
C ASP A 388 6.36 -21.17 -13.80
N SER A 389 6.79 -22.20 -13.09
CA SER A 389 7.99 -22.98 -13.42
C SER A 389 7.87 -23.71 -14.75
N ASN A 390 6.67 -24.13 -15.15
CA ASN A 390 6.44 -24.88 -16.39
C ASN A 390 6.72 -24.01 -17.63
N ARG A 391 6.46 -22.70 -17.52
CA ARG A 391 6.63 -21.73 -18.60
C ARG A 391 7.77 -20.74 -18.35
N ARG A 392 8.50 -20.90 -17.23
CA ARG A 392 9.50 -19.95 -16.73
C ARG A 392 9.01 -18.50 -16.81
N THR A 393 7.82 -18.25 -16.26
CA THR A 393 7.16 -16.94 -16.38
C THR A 393 6.71 -16.44 -15.00
N LEU A 394 6.94 -15.16 -14.72
CA LEU A 394 6.42 -14.47 -13.54
C LEU A 394 5.10 -13.79 -13.89
N HIS A 395 4.08 -14.03 -13.07
CA HIS A 395 2.79 -13.38 -13.17
C HIS A 395 2.62 -12.39 -12.01
N ILE A 396 2.38 -11.12 -12.32
CA ILE A 396 2.43 -10.02 -11.34
C ILE A 396 1.15 -9.19 -11.40
N SER A 397 0.42 -9.09 -10.29
CA SER A 397 -0.72 -8.17 -10.19
C SER A 397 -0.24 -6.76 -9.86
N ASN A 398 -0.52 -5.79 -10.74
CA ASN A 398 -0.19 -4.38 -10.54
C ASN A 398 -1.45 -3.59 -10.20
N MET A 399 -1.52 -3.10 -8.97
CA MET A 399 -2.76 -2.60 -8.39
C MET A 399 -3.22 -1.28 -9.03
N LYS A 400 -2.27 -0.42 -9.42
CA LYS A 400 -2.53 0.84 -10.11
C LYS A 400 -2.36 0.75 -11.62
N GLY A 401 -1.81 -0.36 -12.11
CA GLY A 401 -1.65 -0.66 -13.53
C GLY A 401 -0.95 0.45 -14.30
N PHE A 402 -1.67 1.15 -15.18
CA PHE A 402 -1.15 2.28 -15.96
C PHE A 402 -1.73 3.64 -15.53
N GLY A 403 -2.41 3.68 -14.38
CA GLY A 403 -3.16 4.85 -13.91
C GLY A 403 -4.59 4.91 -14.44
N SER A 404 -5.31 6.00 -14.16
CA SER A 404 -6.76 6.12 -14.38
C SER A 404 -7.19 6.55 -15.79
N GLY A 405 -6.28 6.66 -16.76
CA GLY A 405 -6.62 7.27 -18.07
C GLY A 405 -5.86 6.77 -19.29
N ALA A 406 -4.91 5.83 -19.14
CA ALA A 406 -4.03 5.42 -20.23
C ALA A 406 -4.79 4.96 -21.48
N ASN A 407 -5.82 4.11 -21.32
CA ASN A 407 -6.56 3.54 -22.46
C ASN A 407 -7.93 4.18 -22.77
N LEU A 408 -8.58 4.87 -21.83
CA LEU A 408 -9.82 5.59 -22.13
C LEU A 408 -9.61 6.70 -23.16
N ILE A 409 -8.43 7.33 -23.12
CA ILE A 409 -7.98 8.31 -24.12
C ILE A 409 -7.84 7.66 -25.50
N LEU A 410 -7.30 6.43 -25.57
CA LEU A 410 -7.12 5.70 -26.82
C LEU A 410 -8.45 5.25 -27.47
N GLU A 411 -9.48 4.98 -26.66
CA GLU A 411 -10.81 4.56 -27.14
C GLU A 411 -11.81 5.73 -27.36
N GLY A 412 -11.38 6.99 -27.20
CA GLY A 412 -12.25 8.16 -27.34
C GLY A 412 -13.37 8.25 -26.30
N LYS A 413 -13.26 7.53 -25.18
CA LYS A 413 -14.26 7.54 -24.09
C LYS A 413 -13.92 8.64 -23.09
N LYS A 414 -14.95 9.35 -22.62
CA LYS A 414 -14.77 10.33 -21.54
C LYS A 414 -14.32 9.62 -20.27
N SER A 415 -13.17 10.02 -19.74
CA SER A 415 -12.70 9.54 -18.43
C SER A 415 -13.58 10.11 -17.32
N GLN A 416 -13.82 9.32 -16.28
CA GLN A 416 -14.51 9.75 -15.07
C GLN A 416 -13.59 9.56 -13.86
N THR A 417 -13.81 10.35 -12.81
CA THR A 417 -13.01 10.33 -11.58
C THR A 417 -13.02 8.99 -10.83
N HIS A 418 -13.96 8.08 -11.16
CA HIS A 418 -14.05 6.73 -10.60
C HIS A 418 -13.51 5.62 -11.51
N ALA A 419 -12.83 5.96 -12.60
CA ALA A 419 -12.21 4.98 -13.48
C ALA A 419 -10.85 4.53 -12.89
N TYR A 420 -10.64 3.22 -12.82
CA TYR A 420 -9.40 2.61 -12.33
C TYR A 420 -8.99 1.49 -13.28
N PHE A 421 -7.68 1.34 -13.53
CA PHE A 421 -7.12 0.35 -14.43
C PHE A 421 -5.90 -0.30 -13.80
N GLY A 422 -6.12 -1.42 -13.14
CA GLY A 422 -5.05 -2.33 -12.74
C GLY A 422 -4.63 -3.20 -13.90
N THR A 423 -3.50 -3.90 -13.75
CA THR A 423 -3.02 -4.83 -14.78
C THR A 423 -2.48 -6.13 -14.18
N LEU A 424 -2.35 -7.13 -15.03
CA LEU A 424 -1.60 -8.35 -14.76
C LEU A 424 -0.44 -8.44 -15.75
N SER A 425 0.79 -8.43 -15.26
CA SER A 425 1.99 -8.61 -16.09
C SER A 425 2.37 -10.08 -16.17
N HIS A 426 2.81 -10.51 -17.35
CA HIS A 426 3.32 -11.84 -17.66
C HIS A 426 4.74 -11.65 -18.21
N ILE A 427 5.73 -11.84 -17.34
CA ILE A 427 7.13 -11.55 -17.61
C ILE A 427 7.87 -12.89 -17.76
N PRO A 428 8.24 -13.31 -18.99
CA PRO A 428 9.16 -14.42 -19.15
C PRO A 428 10.43 -14.12 -18.37
N LEU A 429 10.88 -15.09 -17.56
CA LEU A 429 12.06 -14.91 -16.73
C LEU A 429 13.27 -14.63 -17.65
N PRO A 430 13.94 -13.47 -17.53
CA PRO A 430 15.14 -13.21 -18.31
C PRO A 430 16.24 -14.20 -17.94
N ASN A 431 17.25 -14.33 -18.81
CA ASN A 431 18.44 -15.08 -18.44
C ASN A 431 19.16 -14.33 -17.31
N LEU A 432 19.05 -14.85 -16.09
CA LEU A 432 19.66 -14.24 -14.91
C LEU A 432 21.17 -14.48 -14.81
N ASP A 433 21.70 -15.45 -15.56
CA ASP A 433 23.14 -15.71 -15.68
C ASP A 433 23.83 -14.72 -16.64
N ASP A 434 23.05 -13.99 -17.44
CA ASP A 434 23.52 -12.90 -18.29
C ASP A 434 23.48 -11.58 -17.51
N GLU A 435 24.57 -11.27 -16.81
CA GLU A 435 24.69 -10.07 -15.98
C GLU A 435 24.41 -8.78 -16.79
N ASP A 436 24.79 -8.73 -18.06
CA ASP A 436 24.55 -7.56 -18.93
C ASP A 436 23.05 -7.32 -19.15
N ASN A 437 22.22 -8.37 -19.13
CA ASN A 437 20.78 -8.25 -19.30
C ASN A 437 20.11 -7.69 -18.04
N LEU A 438 20.44 -8.25 -16.87
CA LEU A 438 19.88 -7.77 -15.60
C LEU A 438 20.38 -6.36 -15.25
N GLU A 439 21.63 -6.02 -15.58
CA GLU A 439 22.17 -4.67 -15.41
C GLU A 439 21.36 -3.66 -16.25
N LYS A 440 21.11 -3.93 -17.54
CA LYS A 440 20.30 -3.06 -18.41
C LYS A 440 18.88 -2.85 -17.89
N LEU A 441 18.22 -3.92 -17.42
CA LEU A 441 16.88 -3.83 -16.82
C LEU A 441 16.93 -3.00 -15.52
N THR A 442 17.99 -3.13 -14.74
CA THR A 442 18.21 -2.35 -13.52
C THR A 442 18.40 -0.87 -13.83
N GLU A 443 19.23 -0.53 -14.82
CA GLU A 443 19.40 0.86 -15.28
C GLU A 443 18.08 1.46 -15.76
N GLN A 444 17.26 0.67 -16.47
CA GLN A 444 15.93 1.08 -16.89
C GLN A 444 14.99 1.36 -15.71
N VAL A 445 15.01 0.52 -14.67
CA VAL A 445 14.25 0.76 -13.42
C VAL A 445 14.70 2.05 -12.74
N LEU A 446 16.00 2.31 -12.68
CA LEU A 446 16.56 3.51 -12.06
C LEU A 446 16.22 4.79 -12.84
N ASP A 447 16.21 4.74 -14.19
CA ASP A 447 15.72 5.84 -15.05
C ASP A 447 14.22 6.08 -14.84
N ASN A 448 13.42 5.01 -14.81
CA ASN A 448 11.98 5.07 -14.58
C ASN A 448 11.59 5.68 -13.24
N TYR A 449 12.29 5.29 -12.19
CA TYR A 449 12.12 5.81 -10.83
C TYR A 449 12.70 7.23 -10.68
N ARG A 450 13.54 7.68 -11.62
CA ARG A 450 14.26 8.96 -11.59
C ARG A 450 15.13 9.09 -10.34
N ILE A 451 15.92 8.05 -10.08
CA ILE A 451 16.77 7.98 -8.89
C ILE A 451 17.74 9.17 -8.79
N ASP A 452 18.15 9.74 -9.93
CA ASP A 452 19.02 10.92 -9.99
C ASP A 452 18.34 12.15 -9.37
N MET A 453 17.03 12.33 -9.57
CA MET A 453 16.28 13.41 -8.97
C MET A 453 16.05 13.20 -7.48
N VAL A 454 15.75 11.96 -7.10
CA VAL A 454 15.63 11.57 -5.69
C VAL A 454 16.92 11.89 -4.95
N ARG A 455 18.09 11.48 -5.48
CA ARG A 455 19.39 11.78 -4.89
C ARG A 455 19.74 13.27 -4.92
N ARG A 456 19.36 14.00 -5.98
CA ARG A 456 19.54 15.46 -6.05
C ARG A 456 18.76 16.21 -4.98
N ALA A 457 17.54 15.75 -4.66
CA ALA A 457 16.71 16.35 -3.61
C ALA A 457 17.30 16.18 -2.20
N LEU A 458 18.18 15.20 -2.02
CA LEU A 458 18.90 14.94 -0.76
C LEU A 458 20.24 15.68 -0.65
N LEU A 459 20.66 16.41 -1.68
CA LEU A 459 21.91 17.16 -1.63
C LEU A 459 21.85 18.26 -0.56
N PRO A 460 22.93 18.46 0.22
CA PRO A 460 22.96 19.49 1.23
C PRO A 460 22.88 20.90 0.60
N PRO A 461 22.41 21.90 1.37
CA PRO A 461 22.36 23.28 0.90
C PRO A 461 23.77 23.77 0.56
N ARG A 462 23.89 24.57 -0.50
CA ARG A 462 25.17 25.19 -0.86
C ARG A 462 25.46 26.38 0.05
N PRO A 463 26.73 26.66 0.37
CA PRO A 463 27.09 27.84 1.15
C PRO A 463 26.86 29.13 0.35
N ASN A 464 26.63 30.24 1.06
CA ASN A 464 26.61 31.61 0.51
C ASN A 464 25.60 31.84 -0.64
N ARG A 465 24.47 31.12 -0.64
CA ARG A 465 23.39 31.33 -1.60
C ARG A 465 22.57 32.56 -1.22
N LYS A 466 22.20 33.35 -2.23
CA LYS A 466 21.23 34.44 -2.04
C LYS A 466 19.84 33.85 -1.80
N ALA A 467 19.04 34.53 -0.98
CA ALA A 467 17.64 34.16 -0.78
C ALA A 467 16.86 34.29 -2.09
N VAL A 468 16.08 33.27 -2.44
CA VAL A 468 15.21 33.24 -3.63
C VAL A 468 13.84 32.68 -3.26
N PRO A 469 12.76 32.92 -4.02
CA PRO A 469 11.42 32.39 -3.70
C PRO A 469 11.40 30.88 -3.42
N ILE A 470 11.88 30.07 -4.37
CA ILE A 470 11.96 28.61 -4.26
C ILE A 470 13.42 28.21 -4.42
N PRO A 471 14.13 27.85 -3.34
CA PRO A 471 15.51 27.38 -3.43
C PRO A 471 15.63 26.03 -4.14
N GLU A 472 16.76 25.79 -4.80
CA GLU A 472 16.98 24.52 -5.53
C GLU A 472 17.26 23.34 -4.59
N ARG A 473 17.77 23.61 -3.38
CA ARG A 473 18.08 22.58 -2.37
C ARG A 473 17.47 22.93 -1.03
N SER A 474 16.97 21.91 -0.35
CA SER A 474 16.45 22.01 1.01
C SER A 474 17.48 22.64 1.95
N GLY A 475 17.06 23.66 2.71
CA GLY A 475 17.91 24.39 3.64
C GLY A 475 18.58 25.65 3.07
N GLU A 476 18.56 25.88 1.76
CA GLU A 476 18.98 27.15 1.17
C GLU A 476 17.98 28.27 1.54
N PRO A 477 18.44 29.54 1.66
CA PRO A 477 17.59 30.62 2.14
C PRO A 477 16.47 30.95 1.13
N SER A 478 15.26 31.19 1.66
CA SER A 478 14.12 31.72 0.90
C SER A 478 13.79 33.15 1.30
N VAL A 479 13.22 33.94 0.39
CA VAL A 479 12.64 35.25 0.71
C VAL A 479 11.31 35.13 1.46
N PHE A 480 10.68 33.96 1.42
CA PHE A 480 9.43 33.70 2.14
C PHE A 480 9.70 33.39 3.61
N LYS A 481 8.98 34.08 4.49
CA LYS A 481 9.04 33.89 5.95
C LYS A 481 7.93 32.96 6.46
N HIS A 482 6.81 32.92 5.74
CA HIS A 482 5.63 32.15 6.09
C HIS A 482 5.14 31.38 4.87
N VAL A 483 4.67 30.16 5.10
CA VAL A 483 4.01 29.32 4.09
C VAL A 483 2.63 28.98 4.63
N ILE A 484 1.59 29.27 3.85
CA ILE A 484 0.22 28.85 4.15
C ILE A 484 -0.10 27.72 3.17
N TYR A 485 -0.36 26.54 3.69
CA TYR A 485 -0.75 25.38 2.91
C TYR A 485 -2.23 25.09 3.13
N ILE A 486 -3.01 25.12 2.05
CA ILE A 486 -4.45 24.90 2.07
C ILE A 486 -4.74 23.64 1.26
N ILE A 487 -5.24 22.60 1.94
CA ILE A 487 -5.72 21.39 1.27
C ILE A 487 -7.17 21.63 0.88
N ARG A 488 -7.47 21.41 -0.40
CA ARG A 488 -8.83 21.42 -0.93
C ARG A 488 -9.05 20.14 -1.71
N GLU A 489 -10.14 19.46 -1.39
CA GLU A 489 -10.47 18.15 -1.97
C GLU A 489 -11.74 18.17 -2.84
N ASN A 490 -12.09 17.00 -3.36
CA ASN A 490 -13.30 16.67 -4.11
C ASN A 490 -13.53 17.38 -5.45
N ARG A 491 -12.62 18.24 -5.92
CA ARG A 491 -12.69 18.86 -7.25
C ARG A 491 -11.32 18.89 -7.90
N THR A 492 -11.27 18.63 -9.21
CA THR A 492 -10.03 18.72 -9.99
C THR A 492 -9.70 20.17 -10.34
N TYR A 493 -8.46 20.40 -10.79
CA TYR A 493 -8.02 21.71 -11.29
C TYR A 493 -8.96 22.25 -12.37
N ASP A 494 -9.19 21.47 -13.44
CA ASP A 494 -9.99 21.94 -14.58
C ASP A 494 -11.46 22.21 -14.22
N GLN A 495 -12.02 21.49 -13.25
CA GLN A 495 -13.39 21.72 -12.79
C GLN A 495 -13.60 23.10 -12.18
N VAL A 496 -12.54 23.74 -11.67
CA VAL A 496 -12.60 25.03 -10.98
C VAL A 496 -11.88 26.13 -11.74
N LEU A 497 -10.70 25.85 -12.27
CA LEU A 497 -9.78 26.83 -12.88
C LEU A 497 -9.56 26.56 -14.38
N GLY A 498 -10.33 25.67 -15.00
CA GLY A 498 -10.22 25.38 -16.43
C GLY A 498 -10.48 26.59 -17.33
N ASP A 499 -11.19 27.60 -16.83
CA ASP A 499 -11.48 28.87 -17.50
C ASP A 499 -10.45 29.98 -17.24
N MET A 500 -9.40 29.74 -16.42
CA MET A 500 -8.30 30.69 -16.21
C MET A 500 -7.35 30.72 -17.42
N PRO A 501 -7.28 31.82 -18.19
CA PRO A 501 -6.43 31.90 -19.38
C PRO A 501 -4.93 31.88 -19.09
N GLU A 502 -4.52 32.21 -17.86
CA GLU A 502 -3.12 32.19 -17.41
C GLU A 502 -2.57 30.77 -17.22
N GLY A 503 -3.45 29.76 -17.10
CA GLY A 503 -3.07 28.36 -16.93
C GLY A 503 -3.38 27.50 -18.16
N LYS A 504 -2.83 26.29 -18.19
CA LYS A 504 -3.09 25.25 -19.20
C LYS A 504 -4.30 24.39 -18.82
N GLY A 505 -5.40 25.05 -18.45
CA GLY A 505 -6.66 24.37 -18.11
C GLY A 505 -7.52 24.06 -19.33
N ASP A 506 -8.38 23.05 -19.21
CA ASP A 506 -9.40 22.75 -20.21
C ASP A 506 -10.74 23.41 -19.82
N LYS A 507 -11.05 24.52 -20.50
CA LYS A 507 -12.30 25.26 -20.30
C LYS A 507 -13.56 24.42 -20.51
N SER A 508 -13.50 23.38 -21.33
CA SER A 508 -14.65 22.48 -21.57
C SER A 508 -14.97 21.58 -20.37
N LEU A 509 -14.02 21.41 -19.45
CA LEU A 509 -14.19 20.67 -18.20
C LEU A 509 -14.53 21.58 -17.02
N CYS A 510 -14.54 22.90 -17.20
CA CYS A 510 -14.84 23.85 -16.14
C CYS A 510 -16.34 23.86 -15.79
N ILE A 511 -16.64 23.49 -14.54
CA ILE A 511 -18.01 23.41 -14.00
C ILE A 511 -18.26 24.57 -13.03
N PHE A 512 -17.23 24.97 -12.29
CA PHE A 512 -17.30 25.96 -11.21
C PHE A 512 -16.44 27.18 -11.52
N GLY A 513 -16.53 27.70 -12.74
CA GLY A 513 -15.75 28.85 -13.21
C GLY A 513 -16.00 30.12 -12.39
N GLU A 514 -15.41 31.23 -12.83
CA GLU A 514 -15.24 32.44 -12.00
C GLU A 514 -16.51 32.94 -11.31
N LYS A 515 -17.66 32.89 -12.01
CA LYS A 515 -18.96 33.31 -11.46
C LYS A 515 -19.33 32.55 -10.18
N ILE A 516 -18.93 31.29 -10.06
CA ILE A 516 -19.23 30.42 -8.91
C ILE A 516 -18.07 30.40 -7.91
N THR A 517 -16.82 30.56 -8.36
CA THR A 517 -15.63 30.53 -7.50
C THR A 517 -14.78 31.81 -7.57
N PRO A 518 -15.37 33.00 -7.35
CA PRO A 518 -14.69 34.28 -7.60
C PRO A 518 -13.48 34.49 -6.70
N ASN A 519 -13.53 34.01 -5.45
CA ASN A 519 -12.41 34.12 -4.51
C ASN A 519 -11.19 33.31 -4.95
N ILE A 520 -11.42 32.12 -5.51
CA ILE A 520 -10.34 31.24 -5.96
C ILE A 520 -9.69 31.85 -7.21
N HIS A 521 -10.49 32.32 -8.17
CA HIS A 521 -9.98 33.02 -9.34
C HIS A 521 -9.20 34.28 -8.97
N LYS A 522 -9.68 35.04 -7.97
CA LYS A 522 -8.96 36.19 -7.44
C LYS A 522 -7.60 35.80 -6.85
N VAL A 523 -7.53 34.76 -6.01
CA VAL A 523 -6.25 34.26 -5.46
C VAL A 523 -5.27 33.92 -6.59
N VAL A 524 -5.75 33.24 -7.63
CA VAL A 524 -4.90 32.84 -8.76
C VAL A 524 -4.38 34.03 -9.57
N ARG A 525 -5.12 35.14 -9.64
CA ARG A 525 -4.66 36.38 -10.28
C ARG A 525 -3.75 37.23 -9.40
N ASP A 526 -3.99 37.23 -8.08
CA ASP A 526 -3.20 37.99 -7.12
C ASP A 526 -1.83 37.33 -6.84
N PHE A 527 -1.71 36.01 -7.08
CA PHE A 527 -0.52 35.21 -6.81
C PHE A 527 -0.04 34.44 -8.05
N VAL A 528 1.02 33.65 -7.92
CA VAL A 528 1.54 32.81 -9.01
C VAL A 528 0.63 31.59 -9.20
N LEU A 529 0.09 31.43 -10.39
CA LEU A 529 -0.53 30.19 -10.82
C LEU A 529 0.54 29.17 -11.22
N LEU A 530 0.61 28.06 -10.48
CA LEU A 530 1.35 26.87 -10.91
C LEU A 530 0.34 25.81 -11.32
N ASP A 531 0.41 25.37 -12.57
CA ASP A 531 -0.42 24.31 -13.13
C ASP A 531 0.40 23.04 -13.40
N ASN A 532 -0.24 21.99 -13.92
CA ASN A 532 0.40 20.69 -14.21
C ASN A 532 1.13 20.08 -12.98
N ILE A 533 0.62 20.36 -11.78
CA ILE A 533 1.02 19.69 -10.54
C ILE A 533 0.05 18.53 -10.31
N TYR A 534 0.60 17.33 -10.25
CA TYR A 534 -0.18 16.11 -10.10
C TYR A 534 0.00 15.52 -8.71
N CYS A 535 -1.02 14.77 -8.28
CA CYS A 535 -1.04 14.03 -7.02
C CYS A 535 -1.30 12.55 -7.34
N SER A 536 -0.67 11.63 -6.60
CA SER A 536 -0.95 10.20 -6.73
C SER A 536 -2.15 9.73 -5.92
N GLY A 537 -2.70 10.59 -5.07
CA GLY A 537 -3.92 10.38 -4.31
C GLY A 537 -5.14 10.48 -5.21
N ILE A 538 -5.98 9.46 -5.17
CA ILE A 538 -7.15 9.35 -6.05
C ILE A 538 -8.43 9.76 -5.33
N LEU A 539 -8.45 9.66 -4.01
CA LEU A 539 -9.56 10.03 -3.14
C LEU A 539 -9.03 10.61 -1.82
N SER A 540 -9.90 10.98 -0.89
CA SER A 540 -9.49 11.65 0.36
C SER A 540 -8.54 10.79 1.20
N ALA A 541 -8.81 9.50 1.37
CA ALA A 541 -7.98 8.64 2.21
C ALA A 541 -6.51 8.60 1.76
N ASP A 542 -6.21 8.33 0.49
CA ASP A 542 -4.81 8.34 0.01
C ASP A 542 -4.29 9.76 -0.29
N GLY A 543 -5.16 10.68 -0.68
CA GLY A 543 -4.84 12.09 -0.91
C GLY A 543 -4.34 12.81 0.34
N HIS A 544 -5.06 12.73 1.47
CA HIS A 544 -4.64 13.38 2.72
C HIS A 544 -3.32 12.80 3.23
N ASN A 545 -3.19 11.46 3.23
CA ASN A 545 -1.95 10.80 3.63
C ASN A 545 -0.76 11.22 2.75
N TRP A 546 -0.94 11.24 1.42
CA TRP A 546 0.11 11.69 0.51
C TRP A 546 0.44 13.18 0.68
N CYS A 547 -0.56 14.06 0.78
CA CYS A 547 -0.33 15.49 0.93
C CYS A 547 0.45 15.85 2.21
N LEU A 548 0.26 15.07 3.28
CA LEU A 548 0.86 15.38 4.58
C LEU A 548 2.14 14.61 4.88
N SER A 549 2.31 13.42 4.30
CA SER A 549 3.48 12.56 4.57
C SER A 549 4.32 12.24 3.32
N SER A 550 3.89 12.72 2.15
CA SER A 550 4.47 12.42 0.83
C SER A 550 4.52 10.92 0.49
N PHE A 551 3.74 10.09 1.20
CA PHE A 551 3.79 8.64 1.08
C PHE A 551 2.41 8.01 1.31
N ALA A 552 2.04 7.09 0.43
CA ALA A 552 0.89 6.21 0.61
C ALA A 552 1.45 4.78 0.74
N ASN A 553 1.32 4.19 1.92
CA ASN A 553 1.94 2.90 2.22
C ASN A 553 1.17 1.71 1.62
N ASP A 554 1.77 0.52 1.66
CA ASP A 554 1.15 -0.70 1.11
C ASP A 554 -0.20 -1.02 1.77
N TYR A 555 -0.34 -0.79 3.08
CA TYR A 555 -1.60 -0.98 3.79
C TYR A 555 -2.73 -0.12 3.20
N LEU A 556 -2.47 1.18 3.01
CA LEU A 556 -3.41 2.13 2.46
C LEU A 556 -3.79 1.77 1.02
N GLU A 557 -2.80 1.45 0.19
CA GLU A 557 -3.01 1.11 -1.21
C GLU A 557 -3.87 -0.14 -1.37
N ARG A 558 -3.64 -1.18 -0.56
CA ARG A 558 -4.45 -2.40 -0.58
C ARG A 558 -5.86 -2.19 -0.03
N SER A 559 -6.06 -1.21 0.85
CA SER A 559 -7.36 -0.90 1.45
C SER A 559 -8.37 -0.33 0.45
N PHE A 560 -7.93 0.07 -0.75
CA PHE A 560 -8.80 0.57 -1.82
C PHE A 560 -9.93 -0.41 -2.20
N ALA A 561 -9.72 -1.72 -1.99
CA ALA A 561 -10.77 -2.72 -2.09
C ALA A 561 -11.65 -2.71 -0.82
N GLY A 562 -12.58 -1.76 -0.77
CA GLY A 562 -13.69 -1.76 0.19
C GLY A 562 -13.40 -1.17 1.56
N TRP A 563 -12.26 -0.51 1.74
CA TRP A 563 -11.85 0.18 2.97
C TRP A 563 -12.09 -0.70 4.21
N PRO A 564 -11.37 -1.83 4.29
CA PRO A 564 -11.74 -2.95 5.17
C PRO A 564 -11.80 -2.56 6.63
N ARG A 565 -10.93 -1.67 7.09
CA ARG A 565 -10.87 -1.24 8.48
C ARG A 565 -11.42 0.17 8.64
N ALA A 566 -10.82 1.15 7.99
CA ALA A 566 -11.28 2.53 7.98
C ALA A 566 -11.12 3.15 6.58
N TYR A 567 -11.69 4.35 6.41
CA TYR A 567 -11.38 5.25 5.32
C TYR A 567 -10.47 6.37 5.86
N PRO A 568 -9.13 6.22 5.82
CA PRO A 568 -8.24 6.95 6.72
C PRO A 568 -7.91 8.39 6.28
N ASP A 569 -8.90 9.27 6.24
CA ASP A 569 -8.71 10.71 6.01
C ASP A 569 -8.47 11.51 7.30
N GLY A 570 -8.71 10.91 8.47
CA GLY A 570 -8.52 11.54 9.77
C GLY A 570 -9.52 12.66 10.11
N LEU A 571 -10.65 12.73 9.40
CA LEU A 571 -11.67 13.77 9.59
C LEU A 571 -12.85 13.33 10.47
N GLY A 572 -13.00 12.02 10.69
CA GLY A 572 -14.01 11.45 11.57
C GLY A 572 -13.45 10.38 12.51
N LYS A 573 -14.18 10.09 13.58
CA LYS A 573 -13.75 9.09 14.59
C LYS A 573 -13.49 7.71 13.97
N ASN A 574 -14.33 7.31 13.02
CA ASN A 574 -14.23 6.01 12.34
C ASN A 574 -13.16 5.98 11.24
N ASP A 575 -12.55 7.13 10.97
CA ASP A 575 -11.55 7.36 9.93
C ASP A 575 -10.13 7.36 10.51
N ILE A 576 -9.99 7.20 11.84
CA ILE A 576 -8.70 7.06 12.50
C ILE A 576 -8.15 5.65 12.27
N ASP A 577 -7.04 5.57 11.56
CA ASP A 577 -6.32 4.32 11.36
C ASP A 577 -4.82 4.56 11.23
N VAL A 578 -4.11 4.38 12.33
CA VAL A 578 -2.65 4.59 12.43
C VAL A 578 -1.84 3.72 11.45
N MET A 579 -2.40 2.62 10.95
CA MET A 579 -1.73 1.75 9.98
C MET A 579 -1.59 2.40 8.59
N ALA A 580 -2.39 3.41 8.27
CA ALA A 580 -2.33 4.10 6.99
C ALA A 580 -1.20 5.15 6.93
N TRP A 581 -0.63 5.50 8.08
CA TRP A 581 0.30 6.62 8.21
C TRP A 581 1.74 6.21 7.89
N SER A 582 2.47 7.14 7.29
CA SER A 582 3.87 6.93 6.90
C SER A 582 4.77 6.69 8.12
N PRO A 583 5.71 5.73 8.06
CA PRO A 583 6.70 5.54 9.12
C PRO A 583 7.69 6.71 9.24
N GLN A 584 7.67 7.66 8.29
CA GLN A 584 8.47 8.89 8.35
C GLN A 584 7.76 10.07 9.05
N GLY A 585 6.49 9.91 9.44
CA GLY A 585 5.69 10.96 10.04
C GLY A 585 5.07 11.92 9.01
N PHE A 586 4.83 13.15 9.43
CA PHE A 586 4.04 14.16 8.72
C PHE A 586 4.78 15.50 8.57
N LEU A 587 4.23 16.40 7.77
CA LEU A 587 4.78 17.74 7.49
C LEU A 587 5.10 18.52 8.78
N TRP A 588 4.24 18.47 9.80
CA TRP A 588 4.49 19.15 11.08
C TRP A 588 5.68 18.56 11.84
N SER A 589 5.81 17.23 11.86
CA SER A 589 6.95 16.58 12.50
C SER A 589 8.26 16.83 11.74
N ALA A 590 8.19 16.94 10.40
CA ALA A 590 9.34 17.32 9.59
C ALA A 590 9.78 18.77 9.85
N ALA A 591 8.83 19.70 10.01
CA ALA A 591 9.09 21.09 10.35
C ALA A 591 9.68 21.25 11.76
N ASP A 592 9.11 20.56 12.76
CA ASP A 592 9.59 20.55 14.14
C ASP A 592 11.02 20.02 14.25
N LYS A 593 11.33 18.92 13.53
CA LYS A 593 12.68 18.34 13.46
C LYS A 593 13.77 19.33 13.02
N VAL A 594 13.42 20.34 12.23
CA VAL A 594 14.35 21.41 11.78
C VAL A 594 14.13 22.75 12.48
N GLY A 595 13.39 22.75 13.61
CA GLY A 595 13.17 23.93 14.45
C GLY A 595 12.27 24.98 13.81
N ARG A 596 11.36 24.60 12.91
CA ARG A 596 10.38 25.50 12.28
C ARG A 596 9.05 25.44 13.03
N THR A 597 8.47 26.60 13.28
CA THR A 597 7.15 26.69 13.91
C THR A 597 6.06 26.25 12.94
N THR A 598 5.13 25.41 13.41
CA THR A 598 3.97 24.96 12.65
C THR A 598 2.70 25.16 13.45
N ARG A 599 1.61 25.49 12.74
CA ARG A 599 0.27 25.54 13.30
C ARG A 599 -0.71 24.92 12.32
N VAL A 600 -1.55 24.02 12.81
CA VAL A 600 -2.51 23.25 12.01
C VAL A 600 -3.93 23.73 12.31
N TYR A 601 -4.70 23.94 11.24
CA TYR A 601 -6.09 24.39 11.29
C TYR A 601 -6.97 23.38 10.56
N GLY A 602 -7.60 22.46 11.28
CA GLY A 602 -8.62 21.56 10.72
C GLY A 602 -8.12 20.25 10.10
N GLU A 603 -6.82 20.10 9.84
CA GLU A 603 -6.26 18.90 9.21
C GLU A 603 -5.90 17.81 10.23
N MET A 604 -6.23 16.54 9.93
CA MET A 604 -6.03 15.39 10.83
C MET A 604 -6.58 15.63 12.24
N CYS A 605 -7.80 16.19 12.31
CA CYS A 605 -8.47 16.50 13.57
C CYS A 605 -9.99 16.28 13.49
N LEU A 606 -10.58 15.96 14.63
CA LEU A 606 -12.01 15.84 14.81
C LEU A 606 -12.57 17.22 15.17
N GLY A 607 -13.26 17.85 14.22
CA GLY A 607 -13.90 19.15 14.40
C GLY A 607 -15.31 19.03 14.99
N GLN A 608 -15.64 19.94 15.92
CA GLN A 608 -16.99 20.13 16.45
C GLN A 608 -17.39 21.60 16.31
N THR A 609 -18.61 21.82 15.81
CA THR A 609 -19.25 23.14 15.70
C THR A 609 -20.42 23.23 16.65
N MET A 610 -20.50 24.32 17.41
CA MET A 610 -21.57 24.54 18.39
C MET A 610 -21.89 26.02 18.53
N PHE A 611 -23.09 26.33 19.02
CA PHE A 611 -23.37 27.68 19.49
C PHE A 611 -22.54 27.97 20.74
N THR A 612 -22.07 29.21 20.86
CA THR A 612 -21.29 29.66 22.02
C THR A 612 -22.11 29.61 23.30
N ASP A 613 -23.42 29.88 23.19
CA ASP A 613 -24.38 29.67 24.28
C ASP A 613 -24.67 28.16 24.46
N PRO A 614 -24.26 27.55 25.59
CA PRO A 614 -24.51 26.13 25.85
C PRO A 614 -26.00 25.79 26.02
N GLY A 615 -26.86 26.78 26.28
CA GLY A 615 -28.32 26.60 26.34
C GLY A 615 -28.97 26.44 24.97
N LYS A 616 -28.29 26.88 23.89
CA LYS A 616 -28.79 26.77 22.53
C LYS A 616 -28.49 25.39 21.95
N LYS A 617 -29.54 24.59 21.76
CA LYS A 617 -29.45 23.22 21.21
C LYS A 617 -29.17 23.22 19.70
N GLY A 618 -28.53 22.15 19.22
CA GLY A 618 -28.24 21.93 17.80
C GLY A 618 -26.87 22.44 17.35
N SER A 619 -26.62 22.35 16.04
CA SER A 619 -25.37 22.82 15.43
C SER A 619 -25.63 24.11 14.64
N PRO A 620 -24.69 25.07 14.64
CA PRO A 620 -24.79 26.27 13.82
C PRO A 620 -24.90 25.92 12.33
N SER A 621 -25.77 26.63 11.62
CA SER A 621 -25.87 26.58 10.17
C SER A 621 -24.78 27.45 9.52
N PHE A 622 -24.58 27.30 8.20
CA PHE A 622 -23.73 28.23 7.45
C PHE A 622 -24.16 29.70 7.64
N THR A 623 -25.46 29.98 7.69
CA THR A 623 -25.98 31.33 7.90
C THR A 623 -25.61 31.88 9.28
N ASP A 624 -25.62 31.04 10.32
CA ASP A 624 -25.17 31.45 11.66
C ASP A 624 -23.70 31.85 11.62
N PHE A 625 -22.84 31.05 10.99
CA PHE A 625 -21.41 31.37 10.83
C PHE A 625 -21.17 32.63 9.99
N TYR A 626 -21.91 32.79 8.90
CA TYR A 626 -21.80 33.96 8.04
C TYR A 626 -22.18 35.24 8.80
N ASN A 627 -23.33 35.22 9.48
CA ASN A 627 -23.78 36.36 10.27
C ASN A 627 -22.85 36.64 11.44
N ASP A 628 -22.34 35.61 12.10
CA ASP A 628 -21.34 35.74 13.15
C ASP A 628 -20.06 36.42 12.63
N ARG A 629 -19.57 35.99 11.46
CA ARG A 629 -18.37 36.55 10.83
C ARG A 629 -18.54 38.01 10.40
N ILE A 630 -19.71 38.36 9.84
CA ILE A 630 -20.01 39.72 9.36
C ILE A 630 -20.27 40.67 10.52
N ASN A 631 -20.97 40.23 11.55
CA ASN A 631 -21.41 41.09 12.65
C ASN A 631 -20.49 41.01 13.89
N GLY A 632 -19.57 40.05 13.94
CA GLY A 632 -18.66 39.85 15.08
C GLY A 632 -19.36 39.43 16.37
N THR A 633 -20.47 38.70 16.28
CA THR A 633 -21.36 38.42 17.43
C THR A 633 -20.82 37.35 18.39
N LYS A 634 -19.82 36.58 17.97
CA LYS A 634 -19.31 35.38 18.65
C LYS A 634 -20.40 34.35 18.93
N LEU A 635 -21.37 34.23 18.02
CA LEU A 635 -22.51 33.32 18.14
C LEU A 635 -22.09 31.85 18.08
N CYS A 636 -21.04 31.53 17.34
CA CYS A 636 -20.59 30.18 17.07
C CYS A 636 -19.20 29.95 17.66
N THR A 637 -18.91 28.70 18.04
CA THR A 637 -17.60 28.27 18.53
C THR A 637 -17.20 26.97 17.84
N PHE A 638 -15.90 26.86 17.55
CA PHE A 638 -15.26 25.66 17.04
C PHE A 638 -14.40 25.02 18.12
N LYS A 639 -14.43 23.69 18.19
CA LYS A 639 -13.49 22.90 18.99
C LYS A 639 -12.89 21.84 18.10
N THR A 640 -11.60 21.56 18.28
CA THR A 640 -10.91 20.50 17.56
C THR A 640 -10.20 19.59 18.54
N GLN A 641 -10.26 18.29 18.28
CA GLN A 641 -9.46 17.26 18.94
C GLN A 641 -8.52 16.62 17.92
N PRO A 642 -7.25 16.31 18.26
CA PRO A 642 -6.37 15.59 17.34
C PRO A 642 -6.97 14.22 16.94
N ALA A 643 -6.94 13.89 15.65
CA ALA A 643 -7.21 12.54 15.17
C ALA A 643 -5.99 11.62 15.29
N HIS A 644 -4.82 12.21 15.58
CA HIS A 644 -3.55 11.55 15.83
C HIS A 644 -2.78 12.32 16.91
N ALA A 645 -2.24 11.66 17.93
CA ALA A 645 -1.49 12.33 18.99
C ALA A 645 -0.32 13.20 18.48
N SER A 646 0.29 12.88 17.33
CA SER A 646 1.42 13.65 16.80
C SER A 646 1.05 15.06 16.33
N VAL A 647 -0.22 15.33 15.99
CA VAL A 647 -0.65 16.69 15.58
C VAL A 647 -1.03 17.58 16.78
N ALA A 648 -1.26 16.98 17.95
CA ALA A 648 -1.76 17.68 19.14
C ALA A 648 -0.94 18.93 19.52
N PRO A 649 0.41 18.93 19.47
CA PRO A 649 1.21 20.12 19.81
C PRO A 649 1.06 21.28 18.82
N PHE A 650 0.61 20.99 17.59
CA PHE A 650 0.52 21.95 16.49
C PHE A 650 -0.91 22.40 16.23
N LEU A 651 -1.90 21.67 16.74
CA LEU A 651 -3.31 21.88 16.47
C LEU A 651 -3.82 23.16 17.15
N ALA A 652 -4.45 24.03 16.37
CA ALA A 652 -5.17 25.17 16.90
C ALA A 652 -6.47 24.69 17.59
N THR A 653 -6.45 24.55 18.92
CA THR A 653 -7.59 24.02 19.69
C THR A 653 -8.77 24.99 19.82
N ASN A 654 -8.49 26.31 19.80
CA ASN A 654 -9.47 27.38 19.90
C ASN A 654 -9.14 28.46 18.85
N TYR A 655 -10.06 28.75 17.94
CA TYR A 655 -9.96 29.88 17.00
C TYR A 655 -11.34 30.53 16.83
N PRO A 656 -11.43 31.87 16.74
CA PRO A 656 -12.68 32.56 16.38
C PRO A 656 -13.04 32.41 14.91
#